data_AF-A0AAU6Y8A3-F1
#
_entry.id   AF-A0AAU6Y8A3-F1
#
_cell.length_a   1.000
_cell.length_b   1.000
_cell.length_c   1.000
_cell.angle_alpha   90.00
_cell.angle_beta   90.00
_cell.angle_gamma   90.00
#
_symmetry.space_group_name_H-M   'P 1'
#
loop_
_entity.id
_entity.type
_entity.pdbx_description
1 polymer ?
#
loop_
_entity_poly.entity_id
_entity_poly.type
_entity_poly.pdbx_seq_one_letter_code
_entity_poly.pdbx_strand_id
1 'polypeptide(L)'
;MTINRFFRLYLLFFLPILLFHLVLESLFTKTVVFYVLQWVEASYLNDLAFIGVAGLLIAYYLSRPLGYVPSLRRSTLLWGLALVYLAYRYFHNIWIFTPYRFFPALKYGDTFMLVAAGECYLHAIKWLKRKPENIDRSEFYSNLPVTAESDDRLGYTTYAASIAERLNKSHFQSSFAIGINGKWGSGKSSFLNLVVKKLNGPSQLIVPFNPWNAHEPTAILKDFFESLEHKISPFHITLARDIHDYGQKLISLHDNTIVRGIAAGAEMITGGAGSLSEQYEDINARLKKIDRQIIIVIDDLDRLDKSEIREVIRLIRNTANFYNTVFLVAYDRDYLLNAIKALNEHQYNHFLEKIFQLEINLPSFSSHILKEYLECELIKVFGTQQEKACQTAIKKIYDHEVSILEDWLSSFRDVNHILNALLVNSEELKNEILIADLLRLELLRYRYPRIYKDLFDKSTTWLYAGRSVVSNREHSYELKQVDHKSAMITELTEPNGEYRLSKEEGKKIEILLNSIFKETWAHEERDFLSVRYPLNFAKYFHYSLKGFQLSYSSFLKARNSDLPEFKESIVSWLHGGHAIELNRLFERIKMEDNQQDFEKVIQAVFFAANVPLVSNPHFPWNYMPVQVKDIADKLHDYKHRISNKVYQDKGGVAGLFKNFVQRLFEQAVYPFHIEGQLLHYFLIGQNIEASVLDRNEIRAYLLRYFKEVLVNNEEVNYEVIQYYEYNRTNETVMDGDLPTTKLRMCPEAQSLMLDFICTHLESAIISAISFNHKNEDSWYLADWFADVFESWNQLIDFVDNVPPEHSYLPEFKVFLQLYGSMEKKYFPFEFRTIPVNRGSRTG
;
A
#
# COMPACT_ATOMS: atom_id res chain seq x y z
N MET A 1 -9.69 -30.54 -32.77
CA MET A 1 -9.02 -30.68 -34.08
C MET A 1 -7.64 -31.37 -34.03
N THR A 2 -6.96 -31.40 -32.88
CA THR A 2 -5.63 -32.04 -32.67
C THR A 2 -5.63 -33.57 -32.79
N ILE A 3 -6.73 -34.24 -32.44
CA ILE A 3 -6.87 -35.71 -32.53
C ILE A 3 -6.67 -36.20 -33.98
N ASN A 4 -7.11 -35.43 -34.99
CA ASN A 4 -7.08 -35.84 -36.39
C ASN A 4 -5.69 -35.75 -37.03
N ARG A 5 -4.81 -34.85 -36.54
CA ARG A 5 -3.40 -34.77 -36.98
C ARG A 5 -2.55 -35.92 -36.42
N PHE A 6 -2.74 -36.25 -35.14
CA PHE A 6 -2.06 -37.40 -34.54
C PHE A 6 -2.51 -38.70 -35.19
N PHE A 7 -3.81 -38.90 -35.41
CA PHE A 7 -4.33 -40.11 -36.05
C PHE A 7 -3.78 -40.31 -37.47
N ARG A 8 -3.63 -39.24 -38.27
CA ARG A 8 -3.01 -39.30 -39.62
C ARG A 8 -1.52 -39.61 -39.58
N LEU A 9 -0.77 -39.07 -38.62
CA LEU A 9 0.65 -39.39 -38.40
C LEU A 9 0.84 -40.85 -37.95
N TYR A 10 -0.05 -41.36 -37.10
CA TYR A 10 -0.06 -42.78 -36.71
C TYR A 10 -0.36 -43.69 -37.90
N LEU A 11 -1.36 -43.34 -38.72
CA LEU A 11 -1.64 -44.07 -39.96
C LEU A 11 -0.44 -44.05 -40.92
N LEU A 12 0.21 -42.90 -41.13
CA LEU A 12 1.38 -42.81 -42.00
C LEU A 12 2.60 -43.59 -41.49
N PHE A 13 2.77 -43.75 -40.17
CA PHE A 13 3.92 -44.45 -39.59
C PHE A 13 3.68 -45.95 -39.41
N PHE A 14 2.50 -46.35 -38.96
CA PHE A 14 2.19 -47.74 -38.65
C PHE A 14 1.59 -48.50 -39.85
N LEU A 15 0.92 -47.84 -40.80
CA LEU A 15 0.36 -48.52 -41.99
C LEU A 15 1.46 -49.13 -42.87
N PRO A 16 2.62 -48.49 -43.14
CA PRO A 16 3.71 -49.13 -43.88
C PRO A 16 4.32 -50.31 -43.12
N ILE A 17 4.45 -50.20 -41.78
CA ILE A 17 4.95 -51.32 -40.95
C ILE A 17 4.00 -52.51 -41.06
N LEU A 18 2.69 -52.26 -41.08
CA LEU A 18 1.66 -53.30 -41.20
C LEU A 18 1.59 -53.89 -42.63
N LEU A 19 1.68 -53.06 -43.66
CA LEU A 19 1.63 -53.47 -45.07
C LEU A 19 2.92 -54.18 -45.54
N PHE A 20 4.08 -53.77 -45.03
CA PHE A 20 5.40 -54.32 -45.41
C PHE A 20 6.03 -55.18 -44.32
N HIS A 21 5.27 -55.66 -43.34
CA HIS A 21 5.79 -56.43 -42.20
C HIS A 21 6.67 -57.59 -42.65
N LEU A 22 6.27 -58.38 -43.67
CA LEU A 22 7.07 -59.51 -44.19
C LEU A 22 8.44 -59.09 -44.76
N VAL A 23 8.51 -57.92 -45.42
CA VAL A 23 9.76 -57.41 -46.01
C VAL A 23 10.67 -56.88 -44.91
N LEU A 24 10.11 -56.14 -43.95
CA LEU A 24 10.82 -55.62 -42.79
C LEU A 24 11.31 -56.75 -41.88
N GLU A 25 10.51 -57.79 -41.67
CA GLU A 25 10.86 -59.01 -40.95
C GLU A 25 12.04 -59.72 -41.60
N SER A 26 11.99 -59.92 -42.92
CA SER A 26 13.07 -60.56 -43.68
C SER A 26 14.37 -59.74 -43.60
N LEU A 27 14.29 -58.42 -43.76
CA LEU A 27 15.43 -57.52 -43.62
C LEU A 27 16.01 -57.56 -42.21
N PHE A 28 15.18 -57.39 -41.17
CA PHE A 28 15.62 -57.36 -39.78
C PHE A 28 16.21 -58.70 -39.34
N THR A 29 15.62 -59.81 -39.80
CA THR A 29 16.13 -61.16 -39.53
C THR A 29 17.51 -61.37 -40.16
N LYS A 30 17.70 -60.97 -41.42
CA LYS A 30 18.96 -61.13 -42.15
C LYS A 30 20.06 -60.13 -41.76
N THR A 31 19.72 -59.05 -41.06
CA THR A 31 20.68 -57.99 -40.70
C THR A 31 20.99 -57.97 -39.21
N VAL A 32 19.97 -57.86 -38.35
CA VAL A 32 20.16 -57.68 -36.91
C VAL A 32 20.10 -59.02 -36.18
N VAL A 33 19.09 -59.84 -36.45
CA VAL A 33 18.89 -61.08 -35.67
C VAL A 33 20.01 -62.09 -35.94
N PHE A 34 20.30 -62.37 -37.22
CA PHE A 34 21.31 -63.37 -37.61
C PHE A 34 22.73 -62.98 -37.18
N TYR A 35 23.13 -61.71 -37.36
CA TYR A 35 24.51 -61.30 -37.07
C TYR A 35 24.75 -60.91 -35.62
N VAL A 36 23.75 -60.37 -34.91
CA VAL A 36 23.94 -59.79 -33.57
C VAL A 36 23.31 -60.66 -32.49
N LEU A 37 22.03 -61.04 -32.66
CA LEU A 37 21.26 -61.66 -31.57
C LEU A 37 21.37 -63.19 -31.51
N GLN A 38 21.74 -63.86 -32.61
CA GLN A 38 21.88 -65.31 -32.66
C GLN A 38 22.96 -65.86 -31.72
N TRP A 39 23.98 -65.05 -31.40
CA TRP A 39 25.08 -65.40 -30.50
C TRP A 39 24.74 -65.23 -29.01
N VAL A 40 23.55 -64.70 -28.69
CA VAL A 40 23.11 -64.50 -27.29
C VAL A 40 22.53 -65.79 -26.74
N GLU A 41 23.37 -66.56 -26.07
CA GLU A 41 22.98 -67.78 -25.38
C GLU A 41 22.52 -67.52 -23.94
N ALA A 42 21.63 -68.38 -23.43
CA ALA A 42 21.15 -68.32 -22.05
C ALA A 42 22.24 -68.79 -21.08
N SER A 43 22.85 -67.84 -20.37
CA SER A 43 23.89 -68.10 -19.36
C SER A 43 23.60 -67.37 -18.06
N TYR A 44 24.04 -67.93 -16.93
CA TYR A 44 23.87 -67.29 -15.63
C TYR A 44 24.58 -65.92 -15.55
N LEU A 45 25.67 -65.73 -16.29
CA LEU A 45 26.37 -64.45 -16.39
C LEU A 45 25.55 -63.41 -17.16
N ASN A 46 24.96 -63.81 -18.29
CA ASN A 46 24.09 -62.93 -19.08
C ASN A 46 22.84 -62.53 -18.28
N ASP A 47 22.26 -63.47 -17.52
CA ASP A 47 21.15 -63.15 -16.61
C ASP A 47 21.52 -62.05 -15.61
N LEU A 48 22.66 -62.18 -14.91
CA LEU A 48 23.12 -61.19 -13.94
C LEU A 48 23.37 -59.82 -14.61
N ALA A 49 23.96 -59.80 -15.81
CA ALA A 49 24.20 -58.58 -16.56
C ALA A 49 22.89 -57.85 -16.90
N PHE A 50 21.89 -58.57 -17.43
CA PHE A 50 20.61 -57.97 -17.80
C PHE A 50 19.77 -57.57 -16.57
N ILE A 51 19.86 -58.29 -15.45
CA ILE A 51 19.26 -57.87 -14.17
C ILE A 51 19.90 -56.57 -13.68
N GLY A 52 21.23 -56.43 -13.81
CA GLY A 52 21.94 -55.18 -13.51
C GLY A 52 21.45 -54.00 -14.36
N VAL A 53 21.29 -54.22 -15.68
CA VAL A 53 20.73 -53.21 -16.61
C VAL A 53 19.31 -52.84 -16.21
N ALA A 54 18.45 -53.80 -15.87
CA ALA A 54 17.10 -53.55 -15.38
C ALA A 54 17.10 -52.66 -14.13
N GLY A 55 17.98 -52.96 -13.17
CA GLY A 55 18.15 -52.15 -11.96
C GLY A 55 18.59 -50.71 -12.26
N LEU A 56 19.55 -50.53 -13.16
CA LEU A 56 20.01 -49.20 -13.60
C LEU A 56 18.91 -48.41 -14.31
N LEU A 57 18.09 -49.06 -15.15
CA LEU A 57 16.96 -48.40 -15.82
C LEU A 57 15.90 -47.95 -14.80
N ILE A 58 15.56 -48.81 -13.84
CA ILE A 58 14.61 -48.45 -12.77
C ILE A 58 15.17 -47.29 -11.94
N ALA A 59 16.43 -47.36 -11.51
CA ALA A 59 17.09 -46.30 -10.76
C ALA A 59 17.12 -44.98 -11.56
N TYR A 60 17.43 -45.05 -12.86
CA TYR A 60 17.42 -43.89 -13.75
C TYR A 60 16.04 -43.21 -13.77
N TYR A 61 14.95 -43.96 -13.98
CA TYR A 61 13.60 -43.38 -14.05
C TYR A 61 13.09 -42.90 -12.67
N LEU A 62 13.44 -43.58 -11.57
CA LEU A 62 13.11 -43.14 -10.21
C LEU A 62 13.92 -41.93 -9.75
N SER A 63 15.16 -41.76 -10.25
CA SER A 63 16.03 -40.62 -9.91
C SER A 63 15.63 -39.30 -10.59
N ARG A 64 14.70 -39.34 -11.55
CA ARG A 64 14.28 -38.13 -12.26
C ARG A 64 13.51 -37.19 -11.33
N PRO A 65 13.82 -35.89 -11.34
CA PRO A 65 13.10 -34.94 -10.52
C PRO A 65 11.63 -34.95 -10.89
N LEU A 66 10.77 -34.78 -9.89
CA LEU A 66 9.30 -34.87 -10.02
C LEU A 66 8.67 -33.87 -11.00
N GLY A 67 9.45 -32.96 -11.58
CA GLY A 67 9.04 -32.02 -12.64
C GLY A 67 9.61 -32.34 -14.03
N TYR A 68 10.36 -33.43 -14.22
CA TYR A 68 10.90 -33.81 -15.53
C TYR A 68 9.78 -34.26 -16.47
N VAL A 69 9.70 -33.65 -17.66
CA VAL A 69 8.69 -33.97 -18.68
C VAL A 69 9.39 -34.58 -19.90
N PRO A 70 9.22 -35.89 -20.16
CA PRO A 70 9.73 -36.48 -21.38
C PRO A 70 8.96 -35.97 -22.60
N SER A 71 9.67 -35.82 -23.73
CA SER A 71 9.08 -35.41 -25.00
C SER A 71 8.02 -36.40 -25.45
N LEU A 72 6.83 -35.90 -25.79
CA LEU A 72 5.71 -36.73 -26.23
C LEU A 72 6.07 -37.53 -27.49
N ARG A 73 6.76 -36.92 -28.45
CA ARG A 73 7.18 -37.59 -29.71
C ARG A 73 8.13 -38.76 -29.45
N ARG A 74 9.08 -38.58 -28.53
CA ARG A 74 10.01 -39.64 -28.12
C ARG A 74 9.27 -40.76 -27.38
N SER A 75 8.38 -40.40 -26.45
CA SER A 75 7.60 -41.36 -25.67
C SER A 75 6.71 -42.23 -26.57
N THR A 76 6.05 -41.61 -27.56
CA THR A 76 5.21 -42.33 -28.53
C THR A 76 6.01 -43.29 -29.40
N LEU A 77 7.23 -42.93 -29.79
CA LEU A 77 8.12 -43.82 -30.54
C LEU A 77 8.51 -45.04 -29.70
N LEU A 78 8.90 -44.83 -28.44
CA LEU A 78 9.31 -45.91 -27.53
C LEU A 78 8.16 -46.86 -27.18
N TRP A 79 6.95 -46.33 -26.97
CA TRP A 79 5.75 -47.17 -26.80
C TRP A 79 5.40 -47.93 -28.08
N GLY A 80 5.55 -47.30 -29.25
CA GLY A 80 5.38 -47.95 -30.55
C GLY A 80 6.32 -49.14 -30.72
N LEU A 81 7.62 -48.96 -30.42
CA LEU A 81 8.62 -50.02 -30.46
C LEU A 81 8.33 -51.15 -29.45
N ALA A 82 7.89 -50.80 -28.24
CA ALA A 82 7.48 -51.77 -27.24
C ALA A 82 6.26 -52.60 -27.69
N LEU A 83 5.26 -51.96 -28.31
CA LEU A 83 4.10 -52.65 -28.87
C LEU A 83 4.48 -53.60 -30.00
N VAL A 84 5.37 -53.19 -30.89
CA VAL A 84 5.92 -54.05 -31.95
C VAL A 84 6.62 -55.27 -31.32
N TYR A 85 7.47 -55.06 -30.31
CA TYR A 85 8.11 -56.16 -29.59
C TYR A 85 7.09 -57.15 -28.98
N LEU A 86 6.03 -56.66 -28.32
CA LEU A 86 4.99 -57.53 -27.77
C LEU A 86 4.24 -58.31 -28.85
N ALA A 87 3.96 -57.67 -29.99
CA ALA A 87 3.32 -58.32 -31.12
C ALA A 87 4.15 -59.51 -31.62
N TYR A 88 5.45 -59.29 -31.84
CA TYR A 88 6.37 -60.36 -32.26
C TYR A 88 6.62 -61.40 -31.18
N ARG A 89 6.60 -61.03 -29.90
CA ARG A 89 6.83 -61.97 -28.80
C ARG A 89 5.68 -62.97 -28.59
N TYR A 90 4.43 -62.54 -28.78
CA TYR A 90 3.25 -63.34 -28.40
C TYR A 90 2.40 -63.83 -29.58
N PHE A 91 2.40 -63.12 -30.72
CA PHE A 91 1.50 -63.43 -31.83
C PHE A 91 2.22 -64.00 -33.06
N HIS A 92 3.54 -63.86 -33.16
CA HIS A 92 4.33 -64.36 -34.28
C HIS A 92 5.45 -65.29 -33.81
N ASN A 93 5.51 -66.50 -34.39
CA ASN A 93 6.55 -67.49 -34.05
C ASN A 93 7.81 -67.38 -34.94
N ILE A 94 8.11 -66.20 -35.46
CA ILE A 94 9.20 -65.99 -36.43
C ILE A 94 10.56 -65.92 -35.72
N TRP A 95 10.61 -65.32 -34.53
CA TRP A 95 11.84 -65.19 -33.74
C TRP A 95 11.78 -66.05 -32.49
N ILE A 96 12.87 -66.77 -32.23
CA ILE A 96 13.05 -67.51 -30.99
C ILE A 96 13.69 -66.57 -29.97
N PHE A 97 12.90 -66.15 -28.98
CA PHE A 97 13.39 -65.28 -27.92
C PHE A 97 14.07 -66.11 -26.82
N THR A 98 15.35 -65.83 -26.58
CA THR A 98 16.16 -66.49 -25.55
C THR A 98 15.59 -66.21 -24.15
N PRO A 99 15.20 -67.24 -23.38
CA PRO A 99 14.74 -67.07 -22.00
C PRO A 99 15.88 -66.75 -21.05
N TYR A 100 15.56 -66.06 -19.96
CA TYR A 100 16.42 -66.06 -18.78
C TYR A 100 16.53 -67.48 -18.22
N ARG A 101 17.67 -67.79 -17.63
CA ARG A 101 17.91 -69.07 -16.99
C ARG A 101 17.34 -69.12 -15.57
N PHE A 102 17.45 -68.02 -14.80
CA PHE A 102 16.82 -67.89 -13.48
C PHE A 102 15.30 -67.76 -13.56
N PHE A 103 14.78 -67.12 -14.63
CA PHE A 103 13.35 -66.85 -14.80
C PHE A 103 12.88 -67.24 -16.21
N PRO A 104 12.62 -68.54 -16.49
CA PRO A 104 12.32 -69.02 -17.84
C PRO A 104 11.11 -68.37 -18.54
N ALA A 105 10.19 -67.78 -17.77
CA ALA A 105 9.05 -67.03 -18.28
C ALA A 105 9.44 -65.69 -18.93
N LEU A 106 10.55 -65.09 -18.50
CA LEU A 106 11.06 -63.83 -19.04
C LEU A 106 12.07 -64.10 -20.16
N LYS A 107 12.11 -63.20 -21.14
CA LYS A 107 13.08 -63.19 -22.24
C LYS A 107 14.00 -61.98 -22.09
N TYR A 108 15.25 -62.05 -22.51
CA TYR A 108 16.18 -60.91 -22.38
C TYR A 108 15.65 -59.59 -22.97
N GLY A 109 14.85 -59.66 -24.04
CA GLY A 109 14.18 -58.50 -24.64
C GLY A 109 13.22 -57.76 -23.71
N ASP A 110 12.70 -58.42 -22.68
CA ASP A 110 11.74 -57.85 -21.73
C ASP A 110 12.35 -56.73 -20.89
N THR A 111 13.67 -56.74 -20.70
CA THR A 111 14.39 -55.67 -19.98
C THR A 111 14.22 -54.33 -20.66
N PHE A 112 14.15 -54.29 -21.99
CA PHE A 112 13.97 -53.04 -22.73
C PHE A 112 12.55 -52.48 -22.58
N MET A 113 11.58 -53.29 -22.13
CA MET A 113 10.23 -52.82 -21.83
C MET A 113 10.17 -51.91 -20.60
N LEU A 114 11.20 -51.98 -19.74
CA LEU A 114 11.35 -51.05 -18.62
C LEU A 114 11.56 -49.60 -19.08
N VAL A 115 12.10 -49.39 -20.29
CA VAL A 115 12.21 -48.05 -20.89
C VAL A 115 10.82 -47.49 -21.18
N ALA A 116 9.98 -48.26 -21.86
CA ALA A 116 8.59 -47.87 -22.15
C ALA A 116 7.75 -47.68 -20.87
N ALA A 117 7.90 -48.58 -19.89
CA ALA A 117 7.24 -48.49 -18.60
C ALA A 117 7.71 -47.25 -17.79
N GLY A 118 9.01 -46.93 -17.83
CA GLY A 118 9.57 -45.73 -17.22
C GLY A 118 9.01 -44.43 -17.83
N GLU A 119 8.86 -44.37 -19.16
CA GLU A 119 8.18 -43.25 -19.82
C GLU A 119 6.71 -43.13 -19.39
N CYS A 120 5.98 -44.26 -19.28
CA CYS A 120 4.62 -44.28 -18.76
C CYS A 120 4.55 -43.76 -17.32
N TYR A 121 5.46 -44.18 -16.45
CA TYR A 121 5.57 -43.73 -15.07
C TYR A 121 5.73 -42.21 -14.96
N LEU A 122 6.63 -41.63 -15.76
CA LEU A 122 6.83 -40.17 -15.77
C LEU A 122 5.58 -39.39 -16.23
N HIS A 123 4.88 -39.86 -17.26
CA HIS A 123 3.63 -39.25 -17.71
C HIS A 123 2.48 -39.44 -16.71
N ALA A 124 2.42 -40.58 -16.03
CA ALA A 124 1.43 -40.85 -14.99
C ALA A 124 1.62 -39.94 -13.76
N ILE A 125 2.86 -39.76 -13.30
CA ILE A 125 3.16 -38.80 -12.22
C ILE A 125 2.73 -37.39 -12.62
N LYS A 126 3.03 -36.97 -13.85
CA LYS A 126 2.61 -35.66 -14.36
C LYS A 126 1.09 -35.51 -14.32
N TRP A 127 0.36 -36.52 -14.77
CA TRP A 127 -1.10 -36.49 -14.80
C TRP A 127 -1.70 -36.45 -13.39
N LEU A 128 -1.19 -37.27 -12.46
CA LEU A 128 -1.61 -37.27 -11.06
C LEU A 128 -1.27 -35.97 -10.32
N LYS A 129 -0.19 -35.28 -10.72
CA LYS A 129 0.23 -33.99 -10.16
C LYS A 129 -0.29 -32.77 -10.92
N ARG A 130 -1.15 -32.95 -11.93
CA ARG A 130 -1.90 -31.82 -12.49
C ARG A 130 -2.79 -31.26 -11.39
N LYS A 131 -2.28 -30.27 -10.66
CA LYS A 131 -3.16 -29.27 -10.05
C LYS A 131 -4.00 -28.70 -11.20
N PRO A 132 -5.32 -28.50 -11.03
CA PRO A 132 -6.04 -27.64 -11.95
C PRO A 132 -5.23 -26.34 -12.07
N GLU A 133 -5.04 -25.83 -13.29
CA GLU A 133 -4.50 -24.48 -13.49
C GLU A 133 -5.36 -23.56 -12.63
N ASN A 134 -4.85 -23.20 -11.45
CA ASN A 134 -5.40 -22.10 -10.70
C ASN A 134 -5.09 -20.91 -11.59
N ILE A 135 -6.13 -20.41 -12.25
CA ILE A 135 -6.12 -19.12 -12.94
C ILE A 135 -5.36 -18.17 -12.02
N ASP A 136 -4.25 -17.64 -12.53
CA ASP A 136 -3.29 -16.81 -11.81
C ASP A 136 -4.02 -15.88 -10.83
N ARG A 137 -3.98 -16.19 -9.53
CA ARG A 137 -4.31 -15.20 -8.51
C ARG A 137 -3.03 -14.41 -8.29
N SER A 138 -2.68 -13.56 -9.25
CA SER A 138 -1.61 -12.61 -9.03
C SER A 138 -2.07 -11.65 -7.93
N GLU A 139 -1.36 -11.63 -6.80
CA GLU A 139 -1.65 -10.68 -5.72
C GLU A 139 -1.37 -9.23 -6.17
N PHE A 140 -0.48 -9.07 -7.14
CA PHE A 140 -0.21 -7.79 -7.80
C PHE A 140 -1.08 -7.56 -9.03
N TYR A 141 -1.40 -6.29 -9.27
CA TYR A 141 -2.06 -5.82 -10.47
C TYR A 141 -1.10 -5.84 -11.66
N SER A 142 -1.44 -6.64 -12.67
CA SER A 142 -0.64 -6.79 -13.87
C SER A 142 -1.08 -5.83 -14.98
N ASN A 143 -0.11 -5.33 -15.75
CA ASN A 143 -0.34 -4.42 -16.88
C ASN A 143 -0.46 -5.16 -18.23
N LEU A 144 -0.91 -6.42 -18.19
CA LEU A 144 -1.05 -7.24 -19.38
C LEU A 144 -2.18 -6.73 -20.29
N PRO A 145 -2.00 -6.78 -21.62
CA PRO A 145 -3.06 -6.47 -22.57
C PRO A 145 -4.27 -7.39 -22.38
N VAL A 146 -5.47 -6.86 -22.65
CA VAL A 146 -6.72 -7.61 -22.58
C VAL A 146 -6.71 -8.74 -23.61
N THR A 147 -7.08 -9.95 -23.18
CA THR A 147 -7.20 -11.14 -24.04
C THR A 147 -8.65 -11.68 -24.10
N ALA A 148 -9.49 -11.31 -23.14
CA ALA A 148 -10.90 -11.71 -23.06
C ALA A 148 -11.85 -10.53 -23.27
N GLU A 149 -13.00 -10.78 -23.90
CA GLU A 149 -14.00 -9.73 -24.15
C GLU A 149 -14.66 -9.26 -22.84
N SER A 150 -14.75 -10.15 -21.84
CA SER A 150 -15.25 -9.83 -20.50
C SER A 150 -14.39 -8.80 -19.76
N ASP A 151 -13.13 -8.68 -20.14
CA ASP A 151 -12.14 -7.87 -19.43
C ASP A 151 -11.90 -6.53 -20.14
N ASP A 152 -12.63 -6.26 -21.22
CA ASP A 152 -12.57 -5.02 -21.98
C ASP A 152 -13.34 -3.89 -21.29
N ARG A 153 -12.64 -3.19 -20.40
CA ARG A 153 -13.16 -2.03 -19.67
C ARG A 153 -13.23 -0.75 -20.50
N LEU A 154 -12.58 -0.72 -21.66
CA LEU A 154 -12.52 0.45 -22.55
C LEU A 154 -13.62 0.45 -23.61
N GLY A 155 -14.40 -0.62 -23.71
CA GLY A 155 -15.50 -0.73 -24.68
C GLY A 155 -15.03 -0.86 -26.13
N TYR A 156 -13.80 -1.35 -26.33
CA TYR A 156 -13.16 -1.52 -27.64
C TYR A 156 -13.69 -2.72 -28.44
N THR A 157 -14.37 -3.67 -27.80
CA THR A 157 -14.81 -4.94 -28.38
C THR A 157 -15.68 -4.73 -29.62
N THR A 158 -16.65 -3.82 -29.56
CA THR A 158 -17.55 -3.52 -30.69
C THR A 158 -16.78 -2.92 -31.87
N TYR A 159 -15.83 -2.03 -31.58
CA TYR A 159 -15.04 -1.38 -32.63
C TYR A 159 -14.04 -2.35 -33.28
N ALA A 160 -13.36 -3.16 -32.47
CA ALA A 160 -12.50 -4.24 -32.91
C ALA A 160 -13.24 -5.26 -33.80
N ALA A 161 -14.48 -5.61 -33.43
CA ALA A 161 -15.34 -6.49 -34.23
C ALA A 161 -15.67 -5.89 -35.61
N SER A 162 -15.97 -4.59 -35.68
CA SER A 162 -16.26 -3.92 -36.96
C SER A 162 -15.06 -3.93 -37.91
N ILE A 163 -13.85 -3.72 -37.39
CA ILE A 163 -12.61 -3.79 -38.20
C ILE A 163 -12.38 -5.22 -38.68
N ALA A 164 -12.49 -6.20 -37.78
CA ALA A 164 -12.31 -7.60 -38.13
C ALA A 164 -13.31 -8.04 -39.22
N GLU A 165 -14.57 -7.60 -39.15
CA GLU A 165 -15.58 -7.90 -40.17
C GLU A 165 -15.22 -7.32 -41.54
N ARG A 166 -14.73 -6.07 -41.58
CA ARG A 166 -14.29 -5.42 -42.83
C ARG A 166 -13.07 -6.11 -43.43
N LEU A 167 -12.09 -6.47 -42.59
CA LEU A 167 -10.91 -7.23 -43.02
C LEU A 167 -11.28 -8.59 -43.60
N ASN A 168 -12.22 -9.30 -42.97
CA ASN A 168 -12.74 -10.59 -43.45
C ASN A 168 -13.42 -10.49 -44.83
N LYS A 169 -14.01 -9.35 -45.16
CA LYS A 169 -14.67 -9.09 -46.45
C LYS A 169 -13.74 -8.49 -47.52
N SER A 170 -12.51 -8.16 -47.15
CA SER A 170 -11.57 -7.44 -48.02
C SER A 170 -10.53 -8.37 -48.62
N HIS A 171 -10.22 -8.16 -49.90
CA HIS A 171 -9.11 -8.81 -50.61
C HIS A 171 -8.24 -7.74 -51.25
N PHE A 172 -6.92 -7.84 -51.05
CA PHE A 172 -5.98 -6.82 -51.50
C PHE A 172 -4.99 -7.39 -52.54
N GLN A 173 -4.74 -6.65 -53.62
CA GLN A 173 -3.78 -7.05 -54.66
C GLN A 173 -2.31 -6.87 -54.23
N SER A 174 -2.08 -6.02 -53.23
CA SER A 174 -0.80 -5.75 -52.60
C SER A 174 -1.00 -5.66 -51.08
N SER A 175 0.04 -5.32 -50.33
CA SER A 175 -0.11 -5.13 -48.90
C SER A 175 -1.00 -3.91 -48.56
N PHE A 176 -1.69 -3.97 -47.42
CA PHE A 176 -2.52 -2.90 -46.87
C PHE A 176 -2.17 -2.67 -45.40
N ALA A 177 -1.69 -1.49 -45.06
CA ALA A 177 -1.24 -1.11 -43.73
C ALA A 177 -2.27 -0.24 -43.01
N ILE A 178 -2.64 -0.70 -41.82
CA ILE A 178 -3.52 -0.02 -40.86
C ILE A 178 -2.68 0.38 -39.65
N GLY A 179 -2.61 1.69 -39.41
CA GLY A 179 -2.02 2.26 -38.21
C GLY A 179 -3.05 2.33 -37.09
N ILE A 180 -2.70 1.88 -35.89
CA ILE A 180 -3.51 2.03 -34.67
C ILE A 180 -2.78 3.03 -33.78
N ASN A 181 -3.28 4.26 -33.79
CA ASN A 181 -2.69 5.37 -33.07
C ASN A 181 -3.36 5.54 -31.70
N GLY A 182 -2.53 5.72 -30.69
CA GLY A 182 -2.96 6.07 -29.35
C GLY A 182 -1.76 6.39 -28.44
N LYS A 183 -1.99 7.23 -27.43
CA LYS A 183 -0.96 7.55 -26.44
C LYS A 183 -0.52 6.29 -25.68
N TRP A 184 0.61 6.38 -25.02
CA TRP A 184 1.02 5.36 -24.06
C TRP A 184 -0.10 5.07 -23.04
N GLY A 185 -0.41 3.79 -22.81
CA GLY A 185 -1.48 3.39 -21.88
C GLY A 185 -2.91 3.44 -22.43
N SER A 186 -3.14 3.86 -23.67
CA SER A 186 -4.50 3.95 -24.27
C SER A 186 -5.11 2.59 -24.68
N GLY A 187 -4.46 1.46 -24.37
CA GLY A 187 -4.97 0.13 -24.72
C GLY A 187 -4.70 -0.34 -26.16
N LYS A 188 -3.68 0.18 -26.86
CA LYS A 188 -3.29 -0.25 -28.22
C LYS A 188 -3.11 -1.77 -28.37
N SER A 189 -2.28 -2.37 -27.54
CA SER A 189 -2.04 -3.81 -27.52
C SER A 189 -3.32 -4.60 -27.21
N SER A 190 -4.15 -4.11 -26.28
CA SER A 190 -5.45 -4.71 -25.96
C SER A 190 -6.39 -4.68 -27.17
N PHE A 191 -6.43 -3.55 -27.88
CA PHE A 191 -7.22 -3.38 -29.10
C PHE A 191 -6.77 -4.35 -30.21
N LEU A 192 -5.46 -4.43 -30.45
CA LEU A 192 -4.88 -5.39 -31.39
C LEU A 192 -5.27 -6.83 -31.07
N ASN A 193 -5.17 -7.23 -29.81
CA ASN A 193 -5.56 -8.56 -29.36
C ASN A 193 -7.05 -8.84 -29.59
N LEU A 194 -7.92 -7.86 -29.33
CA LEU A 194 -9.36 -7.97 -29.60
C LEU A 194 -9.65 -8.13 -31.11
N VAL A 195 -8.99 -7.35 -31.96
CA VAL A 195 -9.11 -7.46 -33.43
C VAL A 195 -8.66 -8.85 -33.90
N VAL A 196 -7.46 -9.28 -33.50
CA VAL A 196 -6.90 -10.61 -33.79
C VAL A 196 -7.83 -11.73 -33.35
N LYS A 197 -8.43 -11.61 -32.16
CA LYS A 197 -9.36 -12.61 -31.63
C LYS A 197 -10.61 -12.74 -32.50
N LYS A 198 -11.15 -11.62 -32.99
CA LYS A 198 -12.31 -11.58 -33.91
C LYS A 198 -11.96 -12.05 -35.34
N LEU A 199 -10.69 -12.04 -35.72
CA LEU A 199 -10.17 -12.49 -37.02
C LEU A 199 -9.84 -13.99 -37.10
N ASN A 200 -9.95 -14.76 -36.01
CA ASN A 200 -9.50 -16.15 -35.91
C ASN A 200 -10.38 -17.17 -36.69
N GLY A 201 -10.67 -16.90 -37.96
CA GLY A 201 -11.28 -17.83 -38.92
C GLY A 201 -10.24 -18.68 -39.66
N PRO A 202 -10.66 -19.73 -40.40
CA PRO A 202 -9.76 -20.60 -41.14
C PRO A 202 -9.17 -19.96 -42.40
N SER A 203 -9.55 -18.74 -42.77
CA SER A 203 -9.11 -18.01 -43.97
C SER A 203 -7.95 -17.03 -43.71
N GLN A 204 -7.63 -16.74 -42.45
CA GLN A 204 -6.59 -15.79 -42.06
C GLN A 204 -5.35 -16.50 -41.53
N LEU A 205 -4.18 -15.92 -41.82
CA LEU A 205 -2.89 -16.34 -41.30
C LEU A 205 -2.33 -15.21 -40.43
N ILE A 206 -2.46 -15.34 -39.10
CA ILE A 206 -2.01 -14.31 -38.17
C ILE A 206 -0.54 -14.52 -37.81
N VAL A 207 0.27 -13.50 -38.11
CA VAL A 207 1.71 -13.41 -37.90
C VAL A 207 1.98 -12.32 -36.86
N PRO A 208 2.04 -12.65 -35.56
CA PRO A 208 2.47 -11.69 -34.55
C PRO A 208 3.97 -11.42 -34.71
N PHE A 209 4.36 -10.16 -34.72
CA PHE A 209 5.74 -9.71 -34.88
C PHE A 209 5.98 -8.51 -33.95
N ASN A 210 6.81 -8.68 -32.92
CA ASN A 210 7.20 -7.58 -32.05
C ASN A 210 8.65 -7.16 -32.37
N PRO A 211 8.86 -6.02 -33.07
CA PRO A 211 10.18 -5.56 -33.44
C PRO A 211 11.04 -5.15 -32.23
N TRP A 212 10.44 -4.85 -31.07
CA TRP A 212 11.17 -4.49 -29.84
C TRP A 212 12.09 -5.62 -29.33
N ASN A 213 11.81 -6.86 -29.72
CA ASN A 213 12.67 -8.00 -29.37
C ASN A 213 13.99 -8.02 -30.15
N ALA A 214 14.07 -7.30 -31.26
CA ALA A 214 15.26 -7.19 -32.08
C ALA A 214 16.04 -5.93 -31.69
N HIS A 215 17.33 -6.06 -31.42
CA HIS A 215 18.20 -4.96 -30.98
C HIS A 215 18.98 -4.31 -32.13
N GLU A 216 18.73 -4.73 -33.38
CA GLU A 216 19.38 -4.24 -34.58
C GLU A 216 18.43 -4.27 -35.80
N PRO A 217 18.54 -3.32 -36.76
CA PRO A 217 17.70 -3.31 -37.97
C PRO A 217 17.74 -4.61 -38.79
N THR A 218 18.90 -5.23 -38.93
CA THR A 218 19.05 -6.51 -39.65
C THR A 218 18.33 -7.66 -38.93
N ALA A 219 18.34 -7.65 -37.60
CA ALA A 219 17.59 -8.62 -36.79
C ALA A 219 16.08 -8.44 -36.94
N ILE A 220 15.56 -7.21 -37.07
CA ILE A 220 14.13 -6.95 -37.35
C ILE A 220 13.68 -7.65 -38.64
N LEU A 221 14.47 -7.53 -39.72
CA LEU A 221 14.17 -8.21 -40.99
C LEU A 221 14.20 -9.72 -40.84
N LYS A 222 15.23 -10.25 -40.18
CA LYS A 222 15.40 -11.68 -39.96
C LYS A 222 14.21 -12.26 -39.19
N ASP A 223 13.89 -11.67 -38.04
CA ASP A 223 12.82 -12.12 -37.16
C ASP A 223 11.46 -12.04 -37.85
N PHE A 224 11.23 -11.02 -38.68
CA PHE A 224 10.02 -10.88 -39.48
C PHE A 224 9.87 -12.02 -40.49
N PHE A 225 10.88 -12.26 -41.32
CA PHE A 225 10.82 -13.28 -42.36
C PHE A 225 10.78 -14.69 -41.80
N GLU A 226 11.50 -14.97 -40.69
CA GLU A 226 11.42 -16.24 -39.98
C GLU A 226 10.02 -16.46 -39.35
N SER A 227 9.40 -15.40 -38.80
CA SER A 227 8.04 -15.48 -38.26
C SER A 227 7.01 -15.77 -39.36
N LEU A 228 7.17 -15.14 -40.52
CA LEU A 228 6.32 -15.34 -41.69
C LEU A 228 6.50 -16.75 -42.28
N GLU A 229 7.75 -17.19 -42.46
CA GLU A 229 8.12 -18.54 -42.89
C GLU A 229 7.46 -19.60 -41.99
N HIS A 230 7.66 -19.49 -40.68
CA HIS A 230 7.16 -20.45 -39.70
C HIS A 230 5.63 -20.57 -39.75
N LYS A 231 4.92 -19.46 -40.00
CA LYS A 231 3.46 -19.47 -40.13
C LYS A 231 2.99 -20.07 -41.46
N ILE A 232 3.73 -19.88 -42.55
CA ILE A 232 3.37 -20.38 -43.89
C ILE A 232 3.75 -21.85 -44.08
N SER A 233 4.84 -22.32 -43.48
CA SER A 233 5.39 -23.67 -43.64
C SER A 233 4.37 -24.82 -43.49
N PRO A 234 3.42 -24.80 -42.51
CA PRO A 234 2.38 -25.83 -42.39
C PRO A 234 1.40 -25.91 -43.57
N PHE A 235 1.33 -24.88 -44.39
CA PHE A 235 0.40 -24.77 -45.53
C PHE A 235 1.12 -24.93 -46.87
N HIS A 236 2.34 -24.40 -47.00
CA HIS A 236 3.12 -24.48 -48.23
C HIS A 236 4.63 -24.42 -47.98
N ILE A 237 5.30 -25.58 -47.95
CA ILE A 237 6.74 -25.69 -47.67
C ILE A 237 7.62 -24.92 -48.67
N THR A 238 7.33 -25.01 -49.97
CA THR A 238 8.15 -24.32 -50.99
C THR A 238 8.06 -22.80 -50.85
N LEU A 239 6.86 -22.27 -50.65
CA LEU A 239 6.68 -20.83 -50.43
C LEU A 239 7.38 -20.35 -49.16
N ALA A 240 7.33 -21.13 -48.07
CA ALA A 240 8.06 -20.80 -46.84
C ALA A 240 9.56 -20.67 -47.13
N ARG A 241 10.14 -21.61 -47.91
CA ARG A 241 11.52 -21.53 -48.37
C ARG A 241 11.78 -20.32 -49.27
N ASP A 242 10.90 -20.03 -50.22
CA ASP A 242 11.04 -18.87 -51.11
C ASP A 242 11.07 -17.55 -50.30
N ILE A 243 10.22 -17.44 -49.27
CA ILE A 243 10.18 -16.30 -48.34
C ILE A 243 11.45 -16.21 -47.50
N HIS A 244 11.97 -17.35 -47.01
CA HIS A 244 13.24 -17.41 -46.29
C HIS A 244 14.40 -16.93 -47.16
N ASP A 245 14.54 -17.48 -48.36
CA ASP A 245 15.61 -17.14 -49.30
C ASP A 245 15.54 -15.66 -49.73
N TYR A 246 14.33 -15.12 -49.91
CA TYR A 246 14.10 -13.70 -50.17
C TYR A 246 14.56 -12.82 -49.00
N GLY A 247 14.19 -13.18 -47.76
CA GLY A 247 14.60 -12.47 -46.55
C GLY A 247 16.12 -12.45 -46.36
N GLN A 248 16.79 -13.59 -46.54
CA GLN A 248 18.25 -13.69 -46.43
C GLN A 248 18.98 -12.79 -47.44
N LYS A 249 18.49 -12.73 -48.69
CA LYS A 249 19.06 -11.84 -49.71
C LYS A 249 18.92 -10.37 -49.31
N LEU A 250 17.76 -9.96 -48.78
CA LEU A 250 17.53 -8.58 -48.33
C LEU A 250 18.45 -8.18 -47.17
N ILE A 251 18.70 -9.10 -46.24
CA ILE A 251 19.63 -8.88 -45.12
C ILE A 251 21.06 -8.71 -45.66
N SER A 252 21.49 -9.56 -46.60
CA SER A 252 22.83 -9.46 -47.20
C SER A 252 23.09 -8.15 -47.95
N LEU A 253 22.03 -7.48 -48.42
CA LEU A 253 22.10 -6.16 -49.05
C LEU A 253 22.16 -5.01 -48.02
N HIS A 254 21.80 -5.26 -46.76
CA HIS A 254 21.85 -4.27 -45.68
C HIS A 254 23.29 -4.08 -45.15
N ASP A 255 24.14 -5.11 -45.19
CA ASP A 255 25.49 -5.11 -44.60
C ASP A 255 26.57 -4.40 -45.42
N ASN A 256 26.38 -4.18 -46.73
CA ASN A 256 27.45 -3.67 -47.59
C ASN A 256 27.25 -2.21 -48.01
N THR A 257 27.83 -1.29 -47.24
CA THR A 257 27.97 0.14 -47.54
C THR A 257 28.65 0.42 -48.90
N ILE A 258 29.49 -0.52 -49.39
CA ILE A 258 30.20 -0.44 -50.67
C ILE A 258 29.27 -0.68 -51.88
N VAL A 259 28.16 -1.40 -51.69
CA VAL A 259 27.25 -1.77 -52.78
C VAL A 259 26.35 -0.61 -53.22
N ARG A 260 26.17 0.48 -52.46
CA ARG A 260 25.44 1.65 -53.00
C ARG A 260 26.16 2.34 -54.17
N GLY A 261 27.49 2.30 -54.20
CA GLY A 261 28.30 2.84 -55.30
C GLY A 261 28.46 1.86 -56.46
N ILE A 262 28.51 0.56 -56.17
CA ILE A 262 28.65 -0.50 -57.18
C ILE A 262 27.30 -0.91 -57.77
N ALA A 263 26.19 -0.90 -57.02
CA ALA A 263 24.84 -1.22 -57.53
C ALA A 263 24.40 -0.24 -58.61
N ALA A 264 24.69 1.06 -58.48
CA ALA A 264 24.44 2.03 -59.55
C ALA A 264 25.22 1.71 -60.85
N GLY A 265 26.37 1.01 -60.76
CA GLY A 265 27.16 0.57 -61.92
C GLY A 265 26.93 -0.90 -62.34
N ALA A 266 26.46 -1.76 -61.43
CA ALA A 266 26.27 -3.19 -61.62
C ALA A 266 24.83 -3.54 -62.01
N GLU A 267 23.84 -2.70 -61.65
CA GLU A 267 22.47 -2.77 -62.20
C GLU A 267 22.45 -2.64 -63.73
N MET A 268 23.47 -2.00 -64.32
CA MET A 268 23.62 -1.86 -65.76
C MET A 268 24.34 -3.03 -66.46
N ILE A 269 25.05 -3.91 -65.72
CA ILE A 269 25.97 -4.90 -66.32
C ILE A 269 25.70 -6.35 -65.90
N THR A 270 25.10 -6.58 -64.73
CA THR A 270 24.73 -7.92 -64.25
C THR A 270 23.28 -7.89 -63.80
N GLY A 271 22.40 -8.71 -64.37
CA GLY A 271 20.94 -8.74 -64.14
C GLY A 271 20.47 -9.10 -62.71
N GLY A 272 21.17 -8.68 -61.65
CA GLY A 272 20.86 -8.97 -60.25
C GLY A 272 19.56 -8.33 -59.75
N ALA A 273 19.15 -7.18 -60.29
CA ALA A 273 17.84 -6.57 -60.03
C ALA A 273 16.66 -7.43 -60.55
N GLY A 274 16.90 -8.24 -61.60
CA GLY A 274 15.92 -9.21 -62.10
C GLY A 274 15.61 -10.30 -61.08
N SER A 275 16.62 -10.84 -60.39
CA SER A 275 16.44 -12.01 -59.51
C SER A 275 15.60 -11.76 -58.24
N LEU A 276 15.69 -10.58 -57.63
CA LEU A 276 14.87 -10.23 -56.45
C LEU A 276 13.44 -9.87 -56.85
N SER A 277 13.29 -9.16 -57.96
CA SER A 277 11.96 -8.85 -58.52
C SER A 277 11.25 -10.12 -58.97
N GLU A 278 11.96 -11.05 -59.64
CA GLU A 278 11.43 -12.35 -60.05
C GLU A 278 11.01 -13.18 -58.84
N GLN A 279 11.85 -13.27 -57.80
CA GLN A 279 11.49 -13.99 -56.56
C GLN A 279 10.28 -13.36 -55.86
N TYR A 280 10.20 -12.04 -55.81
CA TYR A 280 9.06 -11.33 -55.25
C TYR A 280 7.76 -11.63 -56.04
N GLU A 281 7.83 -11.63 -57.37
CA GLU A 281 6.69 -12.00 -58.23
C GLU A 281 6.28 -13.46 -58.07
N ASP A 282 7.26 -14.39 -57.95
CA ASP A 282 7.00 -15.80 -57.70
C ASP A 282 6.32 -16.03 -56.34
N ILE A 283 6.80 -15.35 -55.29
CA ILE A 283 6.17 -15.38 -53.95
C ILE A 283 4.72 -14.89 -54.06
N ASN A 284 4.46 -13.78 -54.76
CA ASN A 284 3.12 -13.25 -54.95
C ASN A 284 2.21 -14.19 -55.75
N ALA A 285 2.72 -14.79 -56.81
CA ALA A 285 1.98 -15.76 -57.62
C ALA A 285 1.60 -17.01 -56.81
N ARG A 286 2.47 -17.46 -55.90
CA ARG A 286 2.20 -18.58 -54.98
C ARG A 286 1.26 -18.18 -53.85
N LEU A 287 1.40 -17.00 -53.28
CA LEU A 287 0.48 -16.47 -52.26
C LEU A 287 -0.95 -16.35 -52.78
N LYS A 288 -1.13 -15.92 -54.04
CA LYS A 288 -2.43 -15.93 -54.73
C LYS A 288 -3.11 -17.30 -54.76
N LYS A 289 -2.33 -18.39 -54.84
CA LYS A 289 -2.86 -19.76 -54.88
C LYS A 289 -3.24 -20.31 -53.51
N ILE A 290 -2.69 -19.76 -52.43
CA ILE A 290 -2.98 -20.20 -51.06
C ILE A 290 -4.35 -19.70 -50.59
N ASP A 291 -4.88 -18.65 -51.22
CA ASP A 291 -6.19 -18.03 -50.95
C ASP A 291 -6.43 -17.77 -49.45
N ARG A 292 -5.41 -17.22 -48.81
CA ARG A 292 -5.45 -16.81 -47.39
C ARG A 292 -5.01 -15.36 -47.28
N GLN A 293 -5.62 -14.65 -46.34
CA GLN A 293 -5.20 -13.30 -45.98
C GLN A 293 -4.12 -13.39 -44.91
N ILE A 294 -2.96 -12.80 -45.15
CA ILE A 294 -1.87 -12.74 -44.17
C ILE A 294 -2.09 -11.48 -43.33
N ILE A 295 -2.14 -11.61 -42.01
CA ILE A 295 -2.31 -10.48 -41.10
C ILE A 295 -1.08 -10.40 -40.20
N ILE A 296 -0.23 -9.41 -40.47
CA ILE A 296 0.97 -9.12 -39.71
C ILE A 296 0.61 -8.12 -38.63
N VAL A 297 0.83 -8.50 -37.37
CA VAL A 297 0.52 -7.67 -36.21
C VAL A 297 1.83 -7.16 -35.63
N ILE A 298 2.01 -5.84 -35.66
CA ILE A 298 3.18 -5.13 -35.16
C ILE A 298 2.76 -4.29 -33.97
N ASP A 299 3.38 -4.50 -32.81
CA ASP A 299 3.13 -3.75 -31.58
C ASP A 299 4.44 -3.15 -31.04
N ASP A 300 4.34 -2.26 -30.04
CA ASP A 300 5.47 -1.60 -29.38
C ASP A 300 6.43 -0.83 -30.34
N LEU A 301 5.92 -0.34 -31.48
CA LEU A 301 6.71 0.47 -32.41
C LEU A 301 7.23 1.77 -31.75
N ASP A 302 6.50 2.29 -30.77
CA ASP A 302 6.83 3.46 -29.96
C ASP A 302 7.93 3.20 -28.90
N ARG A 303 8.50 1.99 -28.84
CA ARG A 303 9.69 1.71 -28.01
C ARG A 303 10.99 1.69 -28.79
N LEU A 304 10.91 1.47 -30.10
CA LEU A 304 12.08 1.35 -30.97
C LEU A 304 12.90 2.64 -31.07
N ASP A 305 14.18 2.48 -31.33
CA ASP A 305 15.09 3.57 -31.66
C ASP A 305 14.92 4.03 -33.13
N LYS A 306 15.50 5.18 -33.46
CA LYS A 306 15.31 5.85 -34.77
C LYS A 306 15.68 4.98 -35.98
N SER A 307 16.76 4.20 -35.88
CA SER A 307 17.22 3.31 -36.96
C SER A 307 16.30 2.10 -37.14
N GLU A 308 15.76 1.58 -36.05
CA GLU A 308 14.84 0.43 -36.02
C GLU A 308 13.47 0.82 -36.58
N ILE A 309 12.94 1.97 -36.16
CA ILE A 309 11.70 2.56 -36.71
C ILE A 309 11.79 2.68 -38.23
N ARG A 310 12.94 3.17 -38.75
CA ARG A 310 13.16 3.29 -40.20
C ARG A 310 13.05 1.93 -40.89
N GLU A 311 13.61 0.89 -40.29
CA GLU A 311 13.59 -0.44 -40.87
C GLU A 311 12.18 -1.04 -40.87
N VAL A 312 11.43 -0.90 -39.78
CA VAL A 312 10.03 -1.35 -39.72
C VAL A 312 9.17 -0.62 -40.75
N ILE A 313 9.37 0.69 -40.92
CA ILE A 313 8.68 1.47 -41.97
C ILE A 313 9.07 0.99 -43.38
N ARG A 314 10.36 0.70 -43.62
CA ARG A 314 10.85 0.16 -44.90
C ARG A 314 10.27 -1.24 -45.18
N LEU A 315 10.08 -2.02 -44.13
CA LEU A 315 9.49 -3.35 -44.18
C LEU A 315 8.04 -3.28 -44.63
N ILE A 316 7.23 -2.46 -43.94
CA ILE A 316 5.80 -2.27 -44.24
C ILE A 316 5.59 -1.77 -45.67
N ARG A 317 6.39 -0.79 -46.11
CA ARG A 317 6.13 -0.09 -47.37
C ARG A 317 6.72 -0.77 -48.61
N ASN A 318 7.95 -1.26 -48.52
CA ASN A 318 8.74 -1.63 -49.70
C ASN A 318 9.10 -3.12 -49.74
N THR A 319 9.45 -3.69 -48.59
CA THR A 319 10.15 -4.97 -48.52
C THR A 319 9.20 -6.16 -48.43
N ALA A 320 8.02 -5.97 -47.84
CA ALA A 320 7.05 -7.04 -47.60
C ALA A 320 5.66 -6.72 -48.20
N ASN A 321 5.63 -6.13 -49.40
CA ASN A 321 4.41 -5.67 -50.07
C ASN A 321 3.59 -6.82 -50.74
N PHE A 322 3.43 -7.94 -50.06
CA PHE A 322 2.90 -9.17 -50.65
C PHE A 322 1.38 -9.15 -50.90
N TYR A 323 0.91 -10.02 -51.79
CA TYR A 323 -0.50 -10.24 -52.12
C TYR A 323 -1.32 -10.59 -50.87
N ASN A 324 -2.50 -9.99 -50.76
CA ASN A 324 -3.48 -10.20 -49.68
C ASN A 324 -2.86 -10.17 -48.27
N THR A 325 -1.93 -9.24 -48.05
CA THR A 325 -1.22 -9.06 -46.78
C THR A 325 -1.69 -7.78 -46.11
N VAL A 326 -2.01 -7.83 -44.82
CA VAL A 326 -2.48 -6.69 -44.02
C VAL A 326 -1.51 -6.47 -42.86
N PHE A 327 -1.00 -5.25 -42.71
CA PHE A 327 -0.22 -4.85 -41.53
C PHE A 327 -1.13 -4.13 -40.55
N LEU A 328 -1.21 -4.61 -39.30
CA LEU A 328 -1.84 -3.92 -38.18
C LEU A 328 -0.73 -3.43 -37.27
N VAL A 329 -0.52 -2.11 -37.19
CA VAL A 329 0.65 -1.52 -36.53
C VAL A 329 0.22 -0.57 -35.44
N ALA A 330 0.50 -0.89 -34.18
CA ALA A 330 0.25 0.00 -33.06
C ALA A 330 1.44 0.94 -32.83
N TYR A 331 1.17 2.24 -32.67
CA TYR A 331 2.19 3.25 -32.38
C TYR A 331 1.61 4.47 -31.66
N ASP A 332 2.48 5.28 -31.07
CA ASP A 332 2.21 6.64 -30.64
C ASP A 332 2.65 7.61 -31.75
N ARG A 333 1.70 8.38 -32.29
CA ARG A 333 1.95 9.30 -33.42
C ARG A 333 3.00 10.35 -33.10
N ASP A 334 2.97 10.95 -31.91
CA ASP A 334 3.89 12.04 -31.57
C ASP A 334 5.32 11.51 -31.42
N TYR A 335 5.47 10.35 -30.78
CA TYR A 335 6.75 9.66 -30.69
C TYR A 335 7.31 9.31 -32.09
N LEU A 336 6.48 8.71 -32.94
CA LEU A 336 6.88 8.28 -34.27
C LEU A 336 7.28 9.48 -35.16
N LEU A 337 6.51 10.56 -35.12
CA LEU A 337 6.82 11.79 -35.86
C LEU A 337 8.13 12.42 -35.37
N ASN A 338 8.40 12.44 -34.06
CA ASN A 338 9.65 12.95 -33.51
C ASN A 338 10.86 12.11 -33.94
N ALA A 339 10.71 10.79 -33.99
CA ALA A 339 11.75 9.89 -34.49
C ALA A 339 12.05 10.13 -35.98
N ILE A 340 11.01 10.35 -36.80
CA ILE A 340 11.13 10.62 -38.24
C ILE A 340 11.70 12.02 -38.52
N LYS A 341 11.26 13.04 -37.76
CA LYS A 341 11.71 14.44 -37.91
C LYS A 341 13.21 14.57 -37.72
N ALA A 342 13.79 13.83 -36.78
CA ALA A 342 15.23 13.81 -36.56
C ALA A 342 16.04 13.21 -37.73
N LEU A 343 15.36 12.60 -38.72
CA LEU A 343 15.97 11.96 -39.88
C LEU A 343 15.75 12.74 -41.18
N ASN A 344 14.67 13.52 -41.29
CA ASN A 344 14.36 14.40 -42.44
C ASN A 344 13.46 15.57 -41.98
N GLU A 345 13.97 16.80 -42.04
CA GLU A 345 13.26 17.99 -41.54
C GLU A 345 12.05 18.42 -42.39
N HIS A 346 12.00 18.02 -43.66
CA HIS A 346 10.97 18.46 -44.61
C HIS A 346 9.76 17.50 -44.67
N GLN A 347 8.56 18.04 -44.40
CA GLN A 347 7.24 17.39 -44.60
C GLN A 347 6.96 16.08 -43.82
N TYR A 348 7.56 15.88 -42.65
CA TYR A 348 7.35 14.68 -41.83
C TYR A 348 5.88 14.45 -41.38
N ASN A 349 5.08 15.52 -41.24
CA ASN A 349 3.68 15.42 -40.80
C ASN A 349 2.75 14.63 -41.75
N HIS A 350 3.07 14.58 -43.06
CA HIS A 350 2.32 13.79 -44.05
C HIS A 350 2.99 12.46 -44.37
N PHE A 351 4.09 12.12 -43.69
CA PHE A 351 4.85 10.90 -43.98
C PHE A 351 4.09 9.64 -43.59
N LEU A 352 3.35 9.67 -42.46
CA LEU A 352 2.55 8.55 -41.98
C LEU A 352 1.41 8.18 -42.94
N GLU A 353 0.82 9.16 -43.61
CA GLU A 353 -0.24 8.96 -44.63
C GLU A 353 0.27 8.16 -45.85
N LYS A 354 1.58 8.17 -46.10
CA LYS A 354 2.21 7.37 -47.18
C LYS A 354 2.52 5.94 -46.76
N ILE A 355 2.50 5.64 -45.47
CA ILE A 355 2.81 4.33 -44.90
C ILE A 355 1.52 3.60 -44.60
N PHE A 356 0.63 4.23 -43.81
CA PHE A 356 -0.64 3.67 -43.39
C PHE A 356 -1.74 4.17 -44.31
N GLN A 357 -2.37 3.25 -45.05
CA GLN A 357 -3.52 3.59 -45.91
C GLN A 357 -4.77 3.85 -45.07
N LEU A 358 -4.83 3.32 -43.85
CA LEU A 358 -5.87 3.63 -42.87
C LEU A 358 -5.22 3.91 -41.52
N GLU A 359 -5.52 5.05 -40.91
CA GLU A 359 -5.10 5.36 -39.54
C GLU A 359 -6.33 5.37 -38.62
N ILE A 360 -6.29 4.53 -37.60
CA ILE A 360 -7.32 4.36 -36.59
C ILE A 360 -6.83 5.04 -35.32
N ASN A 361 -7.42 6.18 -35.00
CA ASN A 361 -7.22 6.81 -33.70
C ASN A 361 -8.12 6.11 -32.69
N LEU A 362 -7.53 5.52 -31.65
CA LEU A 362 -8.32 4.90 -30.59
C LEU A 362 -9.20 5.95 -29.91
N PRO A 363 -10.48 5.65 -29.67
CA PRO A 363 -11.36 6.58 -29.01
C PRO A 363 -10.88 6.84 -27.58
N SER A 364 -10.89 8.11 -27.19
CA SER A 364 -10.66 8.52 -25.80
C SER A 364 -11.79 7.98 -24.93
N PHE A 365 -11.43 7.46 -23.75
CA PHE A 365 -12.39 7.00 -22.76
C PHE A 365 -12.58 8.07 -21.67
N SER A 366 -13.71 8.02 -20.98
CA SER A 366 -14.01 8.95 -19.89
C SER A 366 -13.11 8.69 -18.68
N SER A 367 -12.61 9.77 -18.04
CA SER A 367 -11.88 9.70 -16.76
C SER A 367 -12.71 9.04 -15.65
N HIS A 368 -14.04 9.02 -15.78
CA HIS A 368 -14.96 8.31 -14.89
C HIS A 368 -14.70 6.80 -14.82
N ILE A 369 -14.29 6.17 -15.93
CA ILE A 369 -14.01 4.73 -15.96
C ILE A 369 -12.81 4.40 -15.06
N LEU A 370 -11.79 5.27 -15.04
CA LEU A 370 -10.63 5.12 -14.16
C LEU A 370 -10.99 5.36 -12.70
N LYS A 371 -11.92 6.29 -12.44
CA LYS A 371 -12.47 6.53 -11.10
C LYS A 371 -13.14 5.29 -10.55
N GLU A 372 -14.11 4.75 -11.28
CA GLU A 372 -14.84 3.54 -10.89
C GLU A 372 -13.89 2.37 -10.69
N TYR A 373 -12.90 2.23 -11.58
CA TYR A 373 -11.89 1.19 -11.46
C TYR A 373 -11.04 1.35 -10.19
N LEU A 374 -10.48 2.53 -9.96
CA LEU A 374 -9.67 2.84 -8.79
C LEU A 374 -10.49 2.60 -7.51
N GLU A 375 -11.74 3.05 -7.46
CA GLU A 375 -12.63 2.87 -6.31
C GLU A 375 -12.88 1.37 -6.01
N CYS A 376 -13.25 0.59 -7.03
CA CYS A 376 -13.48 -0.85 -6.89
C CYS A 376 -12.25 -1.58 -6.36
N GLU A 377 -11.06 -1.27 -6.88
CA GLU A 377 -9.83 -1.94 -6.47
C GLU A 377 -9.30 -1.43 -5.13
N LEU A 378 -9.48 -0.14 -4.81
CA LEU A 378 -9.09 0.41 -3.52
C LEU A 378 -9.84 -0.30 -2.37
N ILE A 379 -11.13 -0.59 -2.56
CA ILE A 379 -11.93 -1.37 -1.60
C ILE A 379 -11.36 -2.79 -1.41
N LYS A 380 -10.81 -3.40 -2.47
CA LYS A 380 -10.17 -4.73 -2.34
C LYS A 380 -8.84 -4.67 -1.60
N VAL A 381 -8.04 -3.64 -1.82
CA VAL A 381 -6.75 -3.44 -1.13
C VAL A 381 -6.94 -3.25 0.38
N PHE A 382 -7.87 -2.38 0.77
CA PHE A 382 -8.11 -2.02 2.17
C PHE A 382 -9.13 -2.93 2.88
N GLY A 383 -9.94 -3.67 2.13
CA GLY A 383 -10.96 -4.58 2.63
C GLY A 383 -12.34 -3.93 2.75
N THR A 384 -13.38 -4.76 2.69
CA THR A 384 -14.79 -4.33 2.68
C THR A 384 -15.22 -3.56 3.94
N GLN A 385 -14.54 -3.77 5.07
CA GLN A 385 -14.79 -3.02 6.31
C GLN A 385 -14.51 -1.51 6.15
N GLN A 386 -13.63 -1.13 5.22
CA GLN A 386 -13.24 0.27 4.97
C GLN A 386 -13.90 0.88 3.72
N GLU A 387 -14.94 0.23 3.16
CA GLU A 387 -15.60 0.68 1.92
C GLU A 387 -15.99 2.17 1.96
N LYS A 388 -16.64 2.61 3.04
CA LYS A 388 -17.04 4.02 3.21
C LYS A 388 -15.84 4.97 3.23
N ALA A 389 -14.73 4.56 3.85
CA ALA A 389 -13.51 5.35 3.91
C ALA A 389 -12.86 5.47 2.52
N CYS A 390 -12.82 4.38 1.74
CA CYS A 390 -12.35 4.37 0.36
C CYS A 390 -13.21 5.28 -0.53
N GLN A 391 -14.55 5.14 -0.48
CA GLN A 391 -15.49 5.98 -1.23
C GLN A 391 -15.33 7.47 -0.88
N THR A 392 -15.20 7.77 0.42
CA THR A 392 -14.99 9.14 0.90
C THR A 392 -13.64 9.69 0.42
N ALA A 393 -12.58 8.89 0.42
CA ALA A 393 -11.26 9.28 -0.06
C ALA A 393 -11.30 9.62 -1.55
N ILE A 394 -11.87 8.75 -2.38
CA ILE A 394 -12.04 8.96 -3.82
C ILE A 394 -12.88 10.21 -4.08
N LYS A 395 -14.03 10.34 -3.41
CA LYS A 395 -14.89 11.52 -3.55
C LYS A 395 -14.14 12.81 -3.21
N LYS A 396 -13.43 12.88 -2.08
CA LYS A 396 -12.69 14.08 -1.67
C LYS A 396 -11.65 14.50 -2.71
N ILE A 397 -10.95 13.53 -3.32
CA ILE A 397 -9.94 13.81 -4.34
C ILE A 397 -10.61 14.21 -5.67
N TYR A 398 -11.67 13.53 -6.09
CA TYR A 398 -12.43 13.91 -7.29
C TYR A 398 -13.30 15.18 -7.13
N ASP A 399 -13.50 15.70 -5.93
CA ASP A 399 -14.25 16.96 -5.77
C ASP A 399 -13.29 18.18 -5.83
N HIS A 400 -12.04 18.02 -5.39
CA HIS A 400 -11.09 19.14 -5.22
C HIS A 400 -9.87 19.06 -6.16
N GLU A 401 -9.56 17.87 -6.69
CA GLU A 401 -8.27 17.53 -7.32
C GLU A 401 -8.42 16.82 -8.68
N VAL A 402 -9.64 16.68 -9.25
CA VAL A 402 -9.89 17.13 -10.64
C VAL A 402 -8.78 16.92 -11.65
N SER A 403 -8.23 18.08 -12.00
CA SER A 403 -7.18 18.28 -12.98
C SER A 403 -5.88 17.55 -12.66
N ILE A 404 -5.63 17.18 -11.40
CA ILE A 404 -4.45 16.39 -11.02
C ILE A 404 -4.68 14.94 -11.38
N LEU A 405 -5.85 14.39 -11.07
CA LEU A 405 -6.19 13.00 -11.39
C LEU A 405 -6.27 12.77 -12.89
N GLU A 406 -6.90 13.68 -13.64
CA GLU A 406 -6.98 13.53 -15.10
C GLU A 406 -5.62 13.61 -15.81
N ASP A 407 -4.67 14.32 -15.21
CA ASP A 407 -3.32 14.48 -15.76
C ASP A 407 -2.36 13.37 -15.30
N TRP A 408 -2.41 12.95 -14.03
CA TRP A 408 -1.46 11.98 -13.45
C TRP A 408 -1.97 10.54 -13.51
N LEU A 409 -3.30 10.32 -13.55
CA LEU A 409 -3.93 9.01 -13.75
C LEU A 409 -4.64 8.99 -15.10
N SER A 410 -3.86 9.06 -16.17
CA SER A 410 -4.39 9.11 -17.54
C SER A 410 -4.73 7.72 -18.10
N SER A 411 -4.28 6.64 -17.45
CA SER A 411 -4.43 5.27 -17.93
C SER A 411 -4.67 4.25 -16.81
N PHE A 412 -5.19 3.07 -17.17
CA PHE A 412 -5.29 1.91 -16.25
C PHE A 412 -3.93 1.50 -15.69
N ARG A 413 -2.85 1.71 -16.46
CA ARG A 413 -1.49 1.39 -16.04
C ARG A 413 -1.05 2.28 -14.87
N ASP A 414 -1.37 3.57 -14.93
CA ASP A 414 -1.09 4.52 -13.83
C ASP A 414 -1.86 4.11 -12.57
N VAL A 415 -3.14 3.77 -12.73
CA VAL A 415 -3.97 3.28 -11.63
C VAL A 415 -3.38 2.00 -11.01
N ASN A 416 -2.98 1.02 -11.83
CA ASN A 416 -2.35 -0.22 -11.36
C ASN A 416 -1.03 0.02 -10.61
N HIS A 417 -0.22 0.98 -11.04
CA HIS A 417 1.01 1.35 -10.33
C HIS A 417 0.70 1.87 -8.92
N ILE A 418 -0.27 2.76 -8.78
CA ILE A 418 -0.72 3.27 -7.48
C ILE A 418 -1.32 2.15 -6.62
N LEU A 419 -2.15 1.28 -7.19
CA LEU A 419 -2.74 0.16 -6.47
C LEU A 419 -1.68 -0.81 -5.94
N ASN A 420 -0.68 -1.16 -6.75
CA ASN A 420 0.43 -2.01 -6.31
C ASN A 420 1.25 -1.33 -5.21
N ALA A 421 1.49 -0.03 -5.32
CA ALA A 421 2.16 0.75 -4.28
C ALA A 421 1.37 0.75 -2.97
N LEU A 422 0.04 0.93 -3.03
CA LEU A 422 -0.83 0.89 -1.86
C LEU A 422 -0.91 -0.51 -1.24
N LEU A 423 -0.97 -1.55 -2.07
CA LEU A 423 -1.01 -2.94 -1.63
C LEU A 423 0.16 -3.26 -0.70
N VAL A 424 1.37 -2.82 -1.06
CA VAL A 424 2.59 -3.04 -0.25
C VAL A 424 2.65 -2.08 0.94
N ASN A 425 2.44 -0.79 0.71
CA ASN A 425 2.71 0.25 1.70
C ASN A 425 1.63 0.41 2.77
N SER A 426 0.44 -0.15 2.55
CA SER A 426 -0.67 -0.06 3.50
C SER A 426 -0.86 -1.31 4.36
N GLU A 427 -0.14 -2.41 4.09
CA GLU A 427 -0.44 -3.73 4.68
C GLU A 427 -0.46 -3.70 6.22
N GLU A 428 0.57 -3.10 6.85
CA GLU A 428 0.64 -2.93 8.31
C GLU A 428 -0.19 -1.75 8.84
N LEU A 429 -0.65 -0.87 7.95
CA LEU A 429 -1.20 0.44 8.30
C LEU A 429 -2.69 0.61 7.98
N LYS A 430 -3.39 -0.41 7.49
CA LYS A 430 -4.78 -0.29 6.96
C LYS A 430 -5.70 0.51 7.89
N ASN A 431 -5.64 0.27 9.20
CA ASN A 431 -6.47 0.94 10.21
C ASN A 431 -5.77 2.08 10.96
N GLU A 432 -4.56 2.44 10.55
CA GLU A 432 -3.68 3.36 11.27
C GLU A 432 -3.47 4.66 10.50
N ILE A 433 -4.05 4.80 9.31
CA ILE A 433 -3.87 5.95 8.42
C ILE A 433 -5.20 6.40 7.80
N LEU A 434 -5.22 7.64 7.35
CA LEU A 434 -6.26 8.18 6.51
C LEU A 434 -5.95 7.83 5.04
N ILE A 435 -6.79 6.97 4.45
CA ILE A 435 -6.63 6.46 3.06
C ILE A 435 -6.45 7.60 2.05
N ALA A 436 -7.20 8.71 2.23
CA ALA A 436 -7.13 9.86 1.34
C ALA A 436 -5.74 10.53 1.34
N ASP A 437 -5.10 10.63 2.51
CA ASP A 437 -3.77 11.24 2.63
C ASP A 437 -2.71 10.32 2.05
N LEU A 438 -2.80 9.00 2.32
CA LEU A 438 -1.89 8.02 1.73
C LEU A 438 -1.99 8.04 0.21
N LEU A 439 -3.21 8.03 -0.36
CA LEU A 439 -3.41 8.07 -1.80
C LEU A 439 -2.80 9.33 -2.44
N ARG A 440 -2.96 10.51 -1.82
CA ARG A 440 -2.31 11.75 -2.29
C ARG A 440 -0.78 11.66 -2.25
N LEU A 441 -0.22 11.11 -1.18
CA LEU A 441 1.22 10.94 -1.05
C LEU A 441 1.76 9.91 -2.04
N GLU A 442 1.03 8.83 -2.33
CA GLU A 442 1.39 7.85 -3.35
C GLU A 442 1.31 8.44 -4.77
N LEU A 443 0.32 9.29 -5.04
CA LEU A 443 0.26 10.06 -6.30
C LEU A 443 1.47 10.99 -6.44
N LEU A 444 1.83 11.71 -5.38
CA LEU A 444 3.03 12.56 -5.36
C LEU A 444 4.30 11.73 -5.56
N ARG A 445 4.42 10.58 -4.90
CA ARG A 445 5.57 9.68 -5.01
C ARG A 445 5.73 9.10 -6.40
N TYR A 446 4.63 8.70 -7.04
CA TYR A 446 4.63 8.17 -8.41
C TYR A 446 5.07 9.23 -9.42
N ARG A 447 4.55 10.46 -9.33
CA ARG A 447 4.83 11.50 -10.31
C ARG A 447 6.11 12.31 -10.02
N TYR A 448 6.44 12.53 -8.75
CA TYR A 448 7.57 13.31 -8.28
C TYR A 448 8.28 12.66 -7.07
N PRO A 449 9.00 11.53 -7.28
CA PRO A 449 9.66 10.79 -6.20
C PRO A 449 10.60 11.64 -5.33
N ARG A 450 11.31 12.58 -5.98
CA ARG A 450 12.24 13.48 -5.29
C ARG A 450 11.53 14.44 -4.33
N ILE A 451 10.42 15.03 -4.75
CA ILE A 451 9.63 15.96 -3.93
C ILE A 451 8.99 15.22 -2.75
N TYR A 452 8.49 14.00 -2.99
CA TYR A 452 7.98 13.15 -1.92
C TYR A 452 9.04 12.88 -0.85
N LYS A 453 10.28 12.55 -1.25
CA LYS A 453 11.40 12.36 -0.31
C LYS A 453 11.73 13.65 0.44
N ASP A 454 11.87 14.75 -0.28
CA ASP A 454 12.22 16.05 0.32
C ASP A 454 11.12 16.60 1.25
N LEU A 455 9.86 16.23 1.04
CA LEU A 455 8.76 16.55 1.96
C LEU A 455 9.02 16.00 3.36
N PHE A 456 9.65 14.83 3.46
CA PHE A 456 10.06 14.23 4.72
C PHE A 456 11.38 14.83 5.22
N ASP A 457 12.42 14.82 4.39
CA ASP A 457 13.79 15.21 4.76
C ASP A 457 13.90 16.72 5.09
N LYS A 458 13.18 17.58 4.36
CA LYS A 458 13.13 19.04 4.55
C LYS A 458 11.87 19.49 5.30
N SER A 459 11.22 18.60 6.06
CA SER A 459 9.96 18.90 6.76
C SER A 459 10.03 20.15 7.64
N THR A 460 11.15 20.41 8.33
CA THR A 460 11.32 21.63 9.16
C THR A 460 11.43 22.93 8.36
N THR A 461 11.79 22.83 7.07
CA THR A 461 11.94 23.96 6.16
C THR A 461 10.62 24.23 5.43
N TRP A 462 9.95 23.18 4.97
CA TRP A 462 8.73 23.27 4.17
C TRP A 462 7.45 23.31 4.99
N LEU A 463 7.47 22.72 6.18
CA LEU A 463 6.35 22.68 7.10
C LEU A 463 6.69 23.48 8.35
N TYR A 464 5.66 24.04 8.98
CA TYR A 464 5.76 24.55 10.34
C TYR A 464 4.68 23.92 11.20
N ALA A 465 5.00 23.70 12.48
CA ALA A 465 4.06 23.19 13.45
C ALA A 465 3.28 24.38 14.05
N GLY A 466 2.12 24.70 13.47
CA GLY A 466 1.22 25.74 13.95
C GLY A 466 0.20 25.19 14.93
N ARG A 467 -0.25 26.00 15.90
CA ARG A 467 -1.45 25.66 16.70
C ARG A 467 -2.67 25.76 15.78
N SER A 468 -3.47 24.69 15.73
CA SER A 468 -4.72 24.68 14.97
C SER A 468 -5.64 25.82 15.43
N VAL A 469 -6.22 26.53 14.47
CA VAL A 469 -7.17 27.64 14.72
C VAL A 469 -8.52 27.10 15.19
N VAL A 470 -8.89 25.89 14.76
CA VAL A 470 -10.16 25.22 15.12
C VAL A 470 -10.06 24.49 16.46
N SER A 471 -8.93 23.85 16.72
CA SER A 471 -8.63 23.25 18.02
C SER A 471 -7.41 23.96 18.60
N ASN A 472 -7.61 24.80 19.61
CA ASN A 472 -6.55 25.50 20.33
C ASN A 472 -5.60 24.53 21.10
N ARG A 473 -5.53 23.25 20.70
CA ARG A 473 -5.14 22.06 21.44
C ARG A 473 -4.02 21.27 20.76
N GLU A 474 -3.84 21.32 19.43
CA GLU A 474 -2.78 20.55 18.76
C GLU A 474 -1.94 21.34 17.75
N HIS A 475 -0.65 20.96 17.69
CA HIS A 475 0.24 21.36 16.61
C HIS A 475 -0.05 20.50 15.39
N SER A 476 -0.47 21.13 14.31
CA SER A 476 -0.59 20.48 13.01
C SER A 476 0.47 21.05 12.08
N TYR A 477 1.00 20.21 11.20
CA TYR A 477 1.85 20.66 10.13
C TYR A 477 1.04 21.42 9.09
N GLU A 478 1.56 22.59 8.74
CA GLU A 478 1.06 23.42 7.67
C GLU A 478 2.19 23.81 6.73
N LEU A 479 1.87 24.09 5.47
CA LEU A 479 2.85 24.58 4.51
C LEU A 479 3.35 25.97 4.94
N LYS A 480 4.67 26.09 5.14
CA LYS A 480 5.30 27.34 5.53
C LYS A 480 5.16 28.38 4.41
N GLN A 481 4.75 29.59 4.77
CA GLN A 481 4.57 30.71 3.84
C GLN A 481 5.72 31.72 3.98
N VAL A 482 6.22 32.21 2.85
CA VAL A 482 7.17 33.32 2.72
C VAL A 482 6.59 34.29 1.69
N ASP A 483 6.40 35.56 2.05
CA ASP A 483 5.78 36.59 1.19
C ASP A 483 4.43 36.17 0.57
N HIS A 484 3.55 35.58 1.39
CA HIS A 484 2.24 35.05 0.97
C HIS A 484 2.29 33.93 -0.08
N LYS A 485 3.46 33.31 -0.29
CA LYS A 485 3.64 32.15 -1.15
C LYS A 485 4.20 30.99 -0.34
N SER A 486 3.85 29.75 -0.72
CA SER A 486 4.46 28.59 -0.09
C SER A 486 5.98 28.58 -0.34
N ALA A 487 6.75 28.47 0.74
CA ALA A 487 8.21 28.42 0.71
C ALA A 487 8.69 27.28 -0.20
N MET A 488 8.03 26.12 -0.07
CA MET A 488 8.26 24.94 -0.90
C MET A 488 7.98 25.25 -2.38
N ILE A 489 6.84 25.86 -2.72
CA ILE A 489 6.48 26.12 -4.13
C ILE A 489 7.43 27.11 -4.78
N THR A 490 7.94 28.07 -4.02
CA THR A 490 8.96 29.00 -4.48
C THR A 490 10.22 28.22 -4.88
N GLU A 491 10.75 27.39 -3.99
CA GLU A 491 11.93 26.54 -4.26
C GLU A 491 11.71 25.57 -5.43
N LEU A 492 10.52 24.96 -5.53
CA LEU A 492 10.18 24.00 -6.59
C LEU A 492 10.10 24.63 -7.99
N THR A 493 9.69 25.89 -8.09
CA THR A 493 9.45 26.60 -9.37
C THR A 493 10.57 27.58 -9.74
N GLU A 494 11.68 27.58 -9.00
CA GLU A 494 12.84 28.39 -9.31
C GLU A 494 13.45 28.02 -10.68
N PRO A 495 13.62 28.98 -11.62
CA PRO A 495 14.11 28.69 -12.97
C PRO A 495 15.48 28.01 -13.03
N ASN A 496 16.35 28.33 -12.07
CA ASN A 496 17.69 27.76 -11.92
C ASN A 496 17.80 26.82 -10.71
N GLY A 497 16.66 26.46 -10.10
CA GLY A 497 16.60 25.59 -8.93
C GLY A 497 16.83 24.12 -9.26
N GLU A 498 16.88 23.29 -8.22
CA GLU A 498 17.19 21.87 -8.36
C GLU A 498 16.08 21.04 -9.04
N TYR A 499 14.82 21.51 -9.00
CA TYR A 499 13.64 20.77 -9.46
C TYR A 499 13.18 21.16 -10.87
N ARG A 500 13.42 22.42 -11.29
CA ARG A 500 13.09 22.96 -12.63
C ARG A 500 11.65 22.73 -13.09
N LEU A 501 10.68 22.76 -12.17
CA LEU A 501 9.28 22.53 -12.50
C LEU A 501 8.65 23.76 -13.14
N SER A 502 7.69 23.53 -14.04
CA SER A 502 6.85 24.61 -14.56
C SER A 502 5.96 25.18 -13.45
N LYS A 503 5.52 26.43 -13.61
CA LYS A 503 4.58 27.07 -12.68
C LYS A 503 3.26 26.28 -12.55
N GLU A 504 2.81 25.64 -13.63
CA GLU A 504 1.60 24.82 -13.62
C GLU A 504 1.77 23.54 -12.79
N GLU A 505 2.91 22.85 -12.92
CA GLU A 505 3.23 21.67 -12.11
C GLU A 505 3.36 22.04 -10.63
N GLY A 506 4.04 23.15 -10.33
CA GLY A 506 4.13 23.68 -8.97
C GLY A 506 2.75 23.92 -8.35
N LYS A 507 1.83 24.56 -9.10
CA LYS A 507 0.46 24.79 -8.63
C LYS A 507 -0.32 23.50 -8.38
N LYS A 508 -0.15 22.46 -9.20
CA LYS A 508 -0.77 21.14 -8.97
C LYS A 508 -0.28 20.50 -7.67
N ILE A 509 1.03 20.55 -7.42
CA ILE A 509 1.63 20.05 -6.17
C ILE A 509 1.12 20.87 -4.98
N GLU A 510 1.02 22.19 -5.12
CA GLU A 510 0.48 23.08 -4.10
C GLU A 510 -0.96 22.73 -3.73
N ILE A 511 -1.82 22.48 -4.73
CA ILE A 511 -3.22 22.08 -4.50
C ILE A 511 -3.26 20.75 -3.73
N LEU A 512 -2.51 19.74 -4.19
CA LEU A 512 -2.46 18.42 -3.55
C LEU A 512 -2.01 18.49 -2.09
N LEU A 513 -0.95 19.25 -1.81
CA LEU A 513 -0.42 19.37 -0.45
C LEU A 513 -1.28 20.29 0.42
N ASN A 514 -1.90 21.33 -0.12
CA ASN A 514 -2.89 22.11 0.63
C ASN A 514 -4.10 21.27 1.02
N SER A 515 -4.52 20.32 0.18
CA SER A 515 -5.56 19.37 0.56
C SER A 515 -5.16 18.44 1.70
N ILE A 516 -3.89 18.37 2.09
CA ILE A 516 -3.41 17.64 3.27
C ILE A 516 -3.20 18.60 4.45
N PHE A 517 -2.39 19.65 4.22
CA PHE A 517 -1.79 20.47 5.27
C PHE A 517 -2.49 21.82 5.51
N LYS A 518 -3.44 22.24 4.66
CA LYS A 518 -4.15 23.51 4.87
C LYS A 518 -5.30 23.33 5.85
N GLU A 519 -5.37 24.19 6.87
CA GLU A 519 -6.55 24.30 7.73
C GLU A 519 -7.66 25.08 7.01
N THR A 520 -8.85 24.48 6.93
CA THR A 520 -10.06 25.12 6.40
C THR A 520 -10.96 25.53 7.56
N TRP A 521 -11.55 26.72 7.48
CA TRP A 521 -12.46 27.27 8.50
C TRP A 521 -13.80 26.53 8.58
N ALA A 522 -14.06 25.63 7.63
CA ALA A 522 -15.19 24.71 7.70
C ALA A 522 -14.98 23.76 8.89
N HIS A 523 -15.98 23.65 9.76
CA HIS A 523 -16.02 22.84 10.99
C HIS A 523 -15.78 21.31 10.82
N GLU A 524 -15.21 20.86 9.70
CA GLU A 524 -14.68 19.51 9.54
C GLU A 524 -13.32 19.41 10.23
N GLU A 525 -13.32 19.10 11.53
CA GLU A 525 -12.14 18.54 12.17
C GLU A 525 -11.64 17.36 11.34
N ARG A 526 -10.48 17.52 10.72
CA ARG A 526 -9.82 16.46 9.94
C ARG A 526 -9.51 15.28 10.84
N ASP A 527 -9.72 14.08 10.30
CA ASP A 527 -9.48 12.81 10.97
C ASP A 527 -8.07 12.79 11.60
N PHE A 528 -8.01 12.32 12.85
CA PHE A 528 -6.79 12.32 13.65
C PHE A 528 -5.71 11.38 13.11
N LEU A 529 -6.05 10.46 12.22
CA LEU A 529 -5.10 9.60 11.52
C LEU A 529 -4.37 10.34 10.38
N SER A 530 -4.76 11.58 10.05
CA SER A 530 -4.15 12.38 8.99
C SER A 530 -2.64 12.57 9.18
N VAL A 531 -1.91 12.60 8.07
CA VAL A 531 -0.45 12.78 8.04
C VAL A 531 -0.01 14.15 8.59
N ARG A 532 -0.91 15.15 8.60
CA ARG A 532 -0.59 16.49 9.10
C ARG A 532 -0.24 16.54 10.58
N TYR A 533 -0.62 15.52 11.35
CA TYR A 533 -0.29 15.48 12.78
C TYR A 533 1.12 14.92 12.98
N PRO A 534 2.00 15.58 13.75
CA PRO A 534 3.39 15.17 13.92
C PRO A 534 3.61 13.71 14.33
N LEU A 535 2.73 13.15 15.17
CA LEU A 535 2.79 11.74 15.57
C LEU A 535 2.55 10.78 14.40
N ASN A 536 1.73 11.17 13.43
CA ASN A 536 1.42 10.34 12.27
C ASN A 536 2.37 10.58 11.11
N PHE A 537 3.00 11.74 11.03
CA PHE A 537 3.75 12.16 9.86
C PHE A 537 4.72 11.07 9.38
N ALA A 538 5.54 10.54 10.29
CA ALA A 538 6.56 9.55 9.97
C ALA A 538 6.02 8.20 9.46
N LYS A 539 4.86 7.72 9.90
CA LYS A 539 4.35 6.40 9.46
C LYS A 539 3.93 6.38 7.99
N TYR A 540 3.56 7.53 7.41
CA TYR A 540 3.25 7.64 5.97
C TYR A 540 4.48 7.56 5.06
N PHE A 541 5.69 7.62 5.62
CA PHE A 541 6.95 7.51 4.87
C PHE A 541 7.72 6.22 5.22
N HIS A 542 7.52 5.67 6.42
CA HIS A 542 8.15 4.41 6.86
C HIS A 542 7.27 3.17 6.63
N TYR A 543 5.99 3.34 6.32
CA TYR A 543 5.02 2.26 6.05
C TYR A 543 4.89 1.21 7.16
N SER A 544 5.21 1.60 8.40
CA SER A 544 5.20 0.74 9.58
C SER A 544 4.91 1.56 10.84
N LEU A 545 4.35 0.91 11.84
CA LEU A 545 4.25 1.46 13.19
C LEU A 545 5.60 1.32 13.91
N LYS A 546 6.15 2.43 14.42
CA LYS A 546 7.34 2.33 15.28
C LYS A 546 6.95 1.78 16.64
N GLY A 547 7.83 0.99 17.27
CA GLY A 547 7.52 0.27 18.51
C GLY A 547 7.11 1.11 19.73
N PHE A 548 7.27 2.44 19.68
CA PHE A 548 6.79 3.36 20.72
C PHE A 548 5.40 3.95 20.44
N GLN A 549 4.76 3.63 19.30
CA GLN A 549 3.46 4.18 18.92
C GLN A 549 2.32 3.24 19.31
N LEU A 550 1.29 3.79 19.94
CA LEU A 550 0.06 3.05 20.25
C LEU A 550 -0.77 2.86 18.96
N SER A 551 -1.08 1.60 18.64
CA SER A 551 -1.95 1.24 17.51
C SER A 551 -3.40 1.64 17.79
N TYR A 552 -4.00 2.37 16.84
CA TYR A 552 -5.40 2.76 16.91
C TYR A 552 -6.34 1.55 16.78
N SER A 553 -6.01 0.58 15.92
CA SER A 553 -6.80 -0.64 15.81
C SER A 553 -6.81 -1.46 17.10
N SER A 554 -5.67 -1.52 17.79
CA SER A 554 -5.55 -2.14 19.11
C SER A 554 -6.39 -1.39 20.15
N PHE A 555 -6.36 -0.06 20.11
CA PHE A 555 -7.21 0.78 20.97
C PHE A 555 -8.70 0.54 20.73
N LEU A 556 -9.15 0.53 19.47
CA LEU A 556 -10.55 0.26 19.13
C LEU A 556 -10.98 -1.14 19.55
N LYS A 557 -10.12 -2.15 19.41
CA LYS A 557 -10.40 -3.50 19.86
C LYS A 557 -10.63 -3.54 21.37
N ALA A 558 -9.80 -2.87 22.14
CA ALA A 558 -9.96 -2.77 23.59
C ALA A 558 -11.16 -1.90 24.00
N ARG A 559 -11.46 -0.81 23.27
CA ARG A 559 -12.70 -0.04 23.52
C ARG A 559 -13.94 -0.90 23.28
N ASN A 560 -13.90 -1.82 22.33
CA ASN A 560 -15.02 -2.71 22.02
C ASN A 560 -15.14 -3.89 23.00
N SER A 561 -14.14 -4.14 23.85
CA SER A 561 -14.23 -5.15 24.91
C SER A 561 -15.05 -4.65 26.11
N ASP A 562 -15.17 -5.49 27.13
CA ASP A 562 -15.73 -5.05 28.41
C ASP A 562 -14.78 -4.07 29.15
N LEU A 563 -15.32 -3.39 30.16
CA LEU A 563 -14.56 -2.40 30.93
C LEU A 563 -13.33 -3.00 31.64
N PRO A 564 -13.41 -4.20 32.28
CA PRO A 564 -12.23 -4.85 32.85
C PRO A 564 -11.10 -5.09 31.84
N GLU A 565 -11.35 -5.71 30.69
CA GLU A 565 -10.32 -5.93 29.65
C GLU A 565 -9.77 -4.59 29.11
N PHE A 566 -10.64 -3.57 28.98
CA PHE A 566 -10.19 -2.27 28.52
C PHE A 566 -9.24 -1.60 29.53
N LYS A 567 -9.54 -1.72 30.83
CA LYS A 567 -8.66 -1.22 31.91
C LYS A 567 -7.31 -1.95 31.93
N GLU A 568 -7.28 -3.26 31.73
CA GLU A 568 -6.01 -4.01 31.62
C GLU A 568 -5.16 -3.52 30.44
N SER A 569 -5.81 -3.28 29.29
CA SER A 569 -5.14 -2.73 28.10
C SER A 569 -4.56 -1.33 28.38
N ILE A 570 -5.32 -0.47 29.07
CA ILE A 570 -4.87 0.87 29.50
C ILE A 570 -3.62 0.77 30.38
N VAL A 571 -3.64 -0.07 31.40
CA VAL A 571 -2.47 -0.26 32.29
C VAL A 571 -1.25 -0.71 31.49
N SER A 572 -1.43 -1.69 30.59
CA SER A 572 -0.35 -2.15 29.71
C SER A 572 0.24 -1.03 28.86
N TRP A 573 -0.58 -0.14 28.32
CA TRP A 573 -0.10 0.98 27.49
C TRP A 573 0.59 2.07 28.30
N LEU A 574 0.07 2.37 29.50
CA LEU A 574 0.69 3.35 30.40
C LEU A 574 2.06 2.87 30.87
N HIS A 575 2.19 1.59 31.24
CA HIS A 575 3.49 0.98 31.55
C HIS A 575 4.42 0.90 30.32
N GLY A 576 3.87 0.79 29.11
CA GLY A 576 4.60 0.85 27.84
C GLY A 576 5.06 2.26 27.44
N GLY A 577 4.73 3.30 28.22
CA GLY A 577 5.13 4.68 27.94
C GLY A 577 4.22 5.42 26.94
N HIS A 578 3.04 4.89 26.62
CA HIS A 578 2.11 5.46 25.64
C HIS A 578 1.08 6.44 26.24
N ALA A 579 1.41 7.06 27.38
CA ALA A 579 0.47 7.94 28.10
C ALA A 579 0.02 9.16 27.26
N ILE A 580 0.93 9.71 26.45
CA ILE A 580 0.64 10.86 25.59
C ILE A 580 -0.29 10.45 24.45
N GLU A 581 0.00 9.34 23.76
CA GLU A 581 -0.82 8.81 22.68
C GLU A 581 -2.21 8.43 23.17
N LEU A 582 -2.29 7.75 24.32
CA LEU A 582 -3.56 7.33 24.92
C LEU A 582 -4.42 8.54 25.29
N ASN A 583 -3.85 9.56 25.94
CA ASN A 583 -4.57 10.79 26.27
C ASN A 583 -5.16 11.45 25.02
N ARG A 584 -4.39 11.52 23.91
CA ARG A 584 -4.90 12.09 22.64
C ARG A 584 -6.02 11.26 22.02
N LEU A 585 -5.93 9.93 22.09
CA LEU A 585 -7.01 9.07 21.63
C LEU A 585 -8.29 9.36 22.42
N PHE A 586 -8.20 9.52 23.74
CA PHE A 586 -9.33 9.89 24.57
C PHE A 586 -9.90 11.27 24.24
N GLU A 587 -9.07 12.31 24.06
CA GLU A 587 -9.50 13.66 23.71
C GLU A 587 -10.37 13.68 22.43
N ARG A 588 -10.06 12.82 21.46
CA ARG A 588 -10.70 12.84 20.14
C ARG A 588 -11.89 11.91 19.98
N ILE A 589 -12.23 11.12 20.99
CA ILE A 589 -13.44 10.30 20.95
C ILE A 589 -14.65 11.23 20.94
N LYS A 590 -15.35 11.25 19.80
CA LYS A 590 -16.68 11.83 19.70
C LYS A 590 -17.63 10.88 20.41
N MET A 591 -18.28 11.41 21.43
CA MET A 591 -19.27 10.69 22.22
C MET A 591 -20.47 10.36 21.33
N GLU A 592 -20.62 9.08 20.99
CA GLU A 592 -21.64 8.56 20.07
C GLU A 592 -23.00 8.42 20.77
N ASP A 593 -24.06 8.16 19.99
CA ASP A 593 -25.44 7.97 20.46
C ASP A 593 -25.64 6.72 21.36
N ASN A 594 -24.57 6.00 21.71
CA ASN A 594 -24.61 4.79 22.53
C ASN A 594 -24.21 5.09 23.98
N GLN A 595 -25.18 5.03 24.89
CA GLN A 595 -25.00 5.20 26.33
C GLN A 595 -23.92 4.29 26.93
N GLN A 596 -23.92 3.00 26.60
CA GLN A 596 -23.00 2.04 27.24
C GLN A 596 -21.54 2.32 26.91
N ASP A 597 -21.27 2.66 25.65
CA ASP A 597 -19.93 2.99 25.20
C ASP A 597 -19.48 4.35 25.73
N PHE A 598 -20.39 5.34 25.78
CA PHE A 598 -20.14 6.63 26.42
C PHE A 598 -19.72 6.48 27.88
N GLU A 599 -20.53 5.79 28.70
CA GLU A 599 -20.25 5.58 30.12
C GLU A 599 -18.90 4.86 30.32
N LYS A 600 -18.66 3.80 29.53
CA LYS A 600 -17.42 3.02 29.57
C LYS A 600 -16.19 3.85 29.24
N VAL A 601 -16.24 4.67 28.19
CA VAL A 601 -15.11 5.53 27.79
C VAL A 601 -14.82 6.58 28.85
N ILE A 602 -15.84 7.23 29.42
CA ILE A 602 -15.65 8.20 30.51
C ILE A 602 -15.02 7.52 31.73
N GLN A 603 -15.53 6.35 32.15
CA GLN A 603 -14.95 5.58 33.24
C GLN A 603 -13.49 5.16 32.96
N ALA A 604 -13.17 4.81 31.71
CA ALA A 604 -11.82 4.48 31.29
C ALA A 604 -10.87 5.69 31.35
N VAL A 605 -11.33 6.90 31.00
CA VAL A 605 -10.55 8.14 31.13
C VAL A 605 -10.24 8.42 32.60
N PHE A 606 -11.25 8.36 33.48
CA PHE A 606 -11.06 8.56 34.92
C PHE A 606 -10.10 7.54 35.52
N PHE A 607 -10.24 6.28 35.12
CA PHE A 607 -9.32 5.22 35.51
C PHE A 607 -7.89 5.51 35.04
N ALA A 608 -7.69 5.80 33.74
CA ALA A 608 -6.38 6.05 33.16
C ALA A 608 -5.66 7.25 33.81
N ALA A 609 -6.40 8.29 34.19
CA ALA A 609 -5.86 9.47 34.85
C ALA A 609 -5.33 9.19 36.27
N ASN A 610 -5.84 8.14 36.93
CA ASN A 610 -5.47 7.74 38.29
C ASN A 610 -4.44 6.60 38.33
N VAL A 611 -4.00 6.07 37.18
CA VAL A 611 -2.95 5.05 37.13
C VAL A 611 -1.57 5.72 37.22
N PRO A 612 -0.74 5.38 38.22
CA PRO A 612 0.60 5.95 38.35
C PRO A 612 1.52 5.44 37.22
N LEU A 613 2.28 6.36 36.64
CA LEU A 613 3.31 6.12 35.64
C LEU A 613 4.62 5.74 36.34
N VAL A 614 5.34 4.76 35.77
CA VAL A 614 6.69 4.42 36.24
C VAL A 614 7.60 5.63 36.02
N SER A 615 8.14 6.18 37.11
CA SER A 615 9.00 7.38 37.22
C SER A 615 9.45 7.97 35.87
N ASN A 616 8.70 8.97 35.38
CA ASN A 616 8.99 9.62 34.11
C ASN A 616 9.48 11.05 34.38
N PRO A 617 10.72 11.41 34.00
CA PRO A 617 11.26 12.75 34.24
C PRO A 617 10.49 13.88 33.52
N HIS A 618 9.55 13.56 32.62
CA HIS A 618 8.72 14.54 31.91
C HIS A 618 7.39 14.89 32.61
N PHE A 619 6.97 14.16 33.65
CA PHE A 619 5.70 14.41 34.34
C PHE A 619 5.92 14.65 35.84
N PRO A 620 5.76 15.89 36.33
CA PRO A 620 5.96 16.23 37.75
C PRO A 620 5.11 15.40 38.72
N TRP A 621 4.00 14.83 38.23
CA TRP A 621 2.99 14.14 39.01
C TRP A 621 3.01 12.62 38.85
N ASN A 622 3.85 12.06 37.96
CA ASN A 622 3.80 10.64 37.58
C ASN A 622 2.39 10.14 37.18
N TYR A 623 1.50 10.99 36.65
CA TYR A 623 0.18 10.60 36.12
C TYR A 623 0.02 11.02 34.67
N MET A 624 -0.94 10.43 33.96
CA MET A 624 -1.27 10.81 32.59
C MET A 624 -1.72 12.28 32.55
N PRO A 625 -1.21 13.12 31.62
CA PRO A 625 -1.52 14.55 31.57
C PRO A 625 -2.90 14.80 30.95
N VAL A 626 -3.96 14.54 31.71
CA VAL A 626 -5.34 14.70 31.21
C VAL A 626 -5.81 16.14 31.33
N GLN A 627 -6.34 16.69 30.24
CA GLN A 627 -6.87 18.06 30.24
C GLN A 627 -8.23 18.11 30.95
N VAL A 628 -8.28 18.71 32.14
CA VAL A 628 -9.51 18.86 32.95
C VAL A 628 -10.65 19.50 32.15
N LYS A 629 -10.35 20.53 31.35
CA LYS A 629 -11.32 21.21 30.50
C LYS A 629 -11.95 20.27 29.46
N ASP A 630 -11.20 19.32 28.92
CA ASP A 630 -11.71 18.39 27.92
C ASP A 630 -12.74 17.42 28.51
N ILE A 631 -12.46 16.89 29.70
CA ILE A 631 -13.44 16.07 30.43
C ILE A 631 -14.66 16.92 30.83
N ALA A 632 -14.43 18.15 31.32
CA ALA A 632 -15.50 19.07 31.66
C ALA A 632 -16.44 19.31 30.46
N ASP A 633 -15.88 19.60 29.28
CA ASP A 633 -16.64 19.79 28.04
C ASP A 633 -17.44 18.53 27.65
N LYS A 634 -16.89 17.32 27.90
CA LYS A 634 -17.57 16.03 27.64
C LYS A 634 -18.68 15.72 28.63
N LEU A 635 -18.61 16.23 29.86
CA LEU A 635 -19.65 16.09 30.88
C LEU A 635 -20.64 17.25 30.90
N HIS A 636 -20.44 18.26 30.05
CA HIS A 636 -21.27 19.45 29.99
C HIS A 636 -22.58 19.20 29.22
N ASP A 637 -23.71 19.10 29.93
CA ASP A 637 -25.04 18.83 29.34
C ASP A 637 -25.84 20.11 29.03
N TYR A 638 -25.22 21.03 28.29
CA TYR A 638 -25.87 22.26 27.89
C TYR A 638 -27.15 21.98 27.07
N LYS A 639 -28.28 22.54 27.53
CA LYS A 639 -29.62 22.34 26.94
C LYS A 639 -30.03 20.87 26.82
N HIS A 640 -29.60 20.02 27.74
CA HIS A 640 -29.92 18.58 27.76
C HIS A 640 -29.46 17.83 26.50
N ARG A 641 -28.38 18.28 25.84
CA ARG A 641 -27.89 17.64 24.61
C ARG A 641 -27.50 16.17 24.84
N ILE A 642 -26.76 15.87 25.90
CA ILE A 642 -26.30 14.51 26.24
C ILE A 642 -27.48 13.72 26.79
N SER A 643 -28.26 14.29 27.71
CA SER A 643 -29.45 13.64 28.26
C SER A 643 -30.43 13.20 27.17
N ASN A 644 -30.70 14.07 26.19
CA ASN A 644 -31.59 13.75 25.07
C ASN A 644 -30.97 12.79 24.06
N LYS A 645 -29.70 13.00 23.68
CA LYS A 645 -29.06 12.31 22.55
C LYS A 645 -28.53 10.92 22.93
N VAL A 646 -27.90 10.80 24.10
CA VAL A 646 -27.24 9.57 24.55
C VAL A 646 -28.15 8.74 25.44
N TYR A 647 -28.86 9.38 26.38
CA TYR A 647 -29.71 8.70 27.37
C TYR A 647 -31.19 8.62 26.98
N GLN A 648 -31.59 9.25 25.85
CA GLN A 648 -32.99 9.34 25.39
C GLN A 648 -33.94 9.91 26.47
N ASP A 649 -33.40 10.69 27.41
CA ASP A 649 -34.11 11.28 28.54
C ASP A 649 -34.57 12.69 28.16
N LYS A 650 -35.81 12.78 27.64
CA LYS A 650 -36.40 14.02 27.10
C LYS A 650 -36.43 15.12 28.17
N GLY A 651 -35.50 16.07 28.06
CA GLY A 651 -35.36 17.18 28.99
C GLY A 651 -34.70 16.81 30.32
N GLY A 652 -34.05 15.65 30.42
CA GLY A 652 -33.36 15.21 31.64
C GLY A 652 -34.30 14.85 32.80
N VAL A 653 -35.56 14.54 32.52
CA VAL A 653 -36.63 14.35 33.52
C VAL A 653 -36.38 13.10 34.38
N ALA A 654 -35.81 12.05 33.80
CA ALA A 654 -35.47 10.83 34.54
C ALA A 654 -34.13 10.94 35.30
N GLY A 655 -33.33 11.99 35.06
CA GLY A 655 -32.07 12.25 35.74
C GLY A 655 -30.98 11.21 35.47
N LEU A 656 -31.09 10.43 34.39
CA LEU A 656 -30.22 9.27 34.15
C LEU A 656 -28.75 9.67 33.97
N PHE A 657 -28.49 10.73 33.21
CA PHE A 657 -27.14 11.25 33.02
C PHE A 657 -26.57 11.84 34.32
N LYS A 658 -27.39 12.58 35.08
CA LYS A 658 -26.99 13.10 36.40
C LYS A 658 -26.60 11.98 37.35
N ASN A 659 -27.40 10.90 37.40
CA ASN A 659 -27.11 9.73 38.23
C ASN A 659 -25.79 9.06 37.84
N PHE A 660 -25.48 8.97 36.54
CA PHE A 660 -24.19 8.47 36.08
C PHE A 660 -23.04 9.36 36.54
N VAL A 661 -23.14 10.68 36.34
CA VAL A 661 -22.11 11.64 36.77
C VAL A 661 -21.92 11.60 38.29
N GLN A 662 -22.99 11.55 39.08
CA GLN A 662 -22.91 11.37 40.53
C GLN A 662 -22.16 10.10 40.90
N ARG A 663 -22.47 8.95 40.28
CA ARG A 663 -21.76 7.69 40.54
C ARG A 663 -20.26 7.77 40.30
N LEU A 664 -19.80 8.51 39.26
CA LEU A 664 -18.37 8.68 38.99
C LEU A 664 -17.64 9.27 40.19
N PHE A 665 -18.22 10.30 40.82
CA PHE A 665 -17.61 10.95 41.97
C PHE A 665 -17.90 10.20 43.28
N GLU A 666 -19.12 9.70 43.48
CA GLU A 666 -19.49 8.92 44.68
C GLU A 666 -18.61 7.69 44.88
N GLN A 667 -18.30 6.97 43.80
CA GLN A 667 -17.54 5.71 43.80
C GLN A 667 -16.04 5.89 43.53
N ALA A 668 -15.57 7.13 43.40
CA ALA A 668 -14.14 7.38 43.25
C ALA A 668 -13.36 6.83 44.45
N VAL A 669 -12.10 6.47 44.23
CA VAL A 669 -11.18 5.95 45.26
C VAL A 669 -9.90 6.78 45.23
N TYR A 670 -9.26 6.95 46.38
CA TYR A 670 -7.94 7.60 46.50
C TYR A 670 -6.97 7.08 45.41
N PRO A 671 -6.26 7.97 44.67
CA PRO A 671 -5.90 9.36 45.01
C PRO A 671 -6.81 10.48 44.47
N PHE A 672 -7.92 10.18 43.79
CA PHE A 672 -8.87 11.18 43.27
C PHE A 672 -8.28 12.23 42.30
N HIS A 673 -7.16 11.94 41.63
CA HIS A 673 -6.30 12.93 40.98
C HIS A 673 -7.08 13.80 39.97
N ILE A 674 -7.91 13.18 39.13
CA ILE A 674 -8.71 13.89 38.13
C ILE A 674 -10.07 14.35 38.70
N GLU A 675 -10.63 13.59 39.62
CA GLU A 675 -11.93 13.86 40.25
C GLU A 675 -11.90 15.18 41.03
N GLY A 676 -10.87 15.38 41.87
CA GLY A 676 -10.69 16.60 42.65
C GLY A 676 -10.46 17.83 41.77
N GLN A 677 -9.58 17.72 40.77
CA GLN A 677 -9.32 18.77 39.78
C GLN A 677 -10.59 19.20 39.04
N LEU A 678 -11.39 18.23 38.60
CA LEU A 678 -12.60 18.47 37.82
C LEU A 678 -13.71 19.09 38.66
N LEU A 679 -13.92 18.60 39.89
CA LEU A 679 -14.87 19.18 40.83
C LEU A 679 -14.50 20.62 41.19
N HIS A 680 -13.21 20.88 41.46
CA HIS A 680 -12.73 22.24 41.71
C HIS A 680 -12.94 23.14 40.50
N TYR A 681 -12.63 22.65 39.29
CA TYR A 681 -12.88 23.38 38.03
C TYR A 681 -14.35 23.75 37.86
N PHE A 682 -15.28 22.83 38.17
CA PHE A 682 -16.71 23.12 38.17
C PHE A 682 -17.09 24.15 39.24
N LEU A 683 -16.47 24.11 40.42
CA LEU A 683 -16.78 25.00 41.55
C LEU A 683 -16.37 26.46 41.33
N ILE A 684 -15.25 26.70 40.63
CA ILE A 684 -14.72 28.06 40.39
C ILE A 684 -15.13 28.65 39.04
N GLY A 685 -15.65 27.84 38.13
CA GLY A 685 -16.01 28.26 36.77
C GLY A 685 -17.15 29.29 36.73
N GLN A 686 -17.13 30.19 35.73
CA GLN A 686 -18.14 31.25 35.58
C GLN A 686 -19.54 30.76 35.13
N ASN A 687 -19.69 29.48 34.74
CA ASN A 687 -20.92 28.89 34.21
C ASN A 687 -21.39 27.67 35.03
N ILE A 688 -21.47 27.79 36.35
CA ILE A 688 -21.95 26.72 37.24
C ILE A 688 -23.38 26.27 36.91
N GLU A 689 -24.22 27.15 36.35
CA GLU A 689 -25.57 26.80 35.89
C GLU A 689 -25.60 25.74 34.78
N ALA A 690 -24.46 25.45 34.16
CA ALA A 690 -24.32 24.42 33.13
C ALA A 690 -23.61 23.14 33.64
N SER A 691 -23.20 23.09 34.91
CA SER A 691 -22.73 21.87 35.58
C SER A 691 -23.90 20.92 35.83
N VAL A 692 -23.65 19.61 35.65
CA VAL A 692 -24.62 18.54 35.95
C VAL A 692 -24.86 18.39 37.45
N LEU A 693 -23.83 18.72 38.24
CA LEU A 693 -23.84 18.68 39.70
C LEU A 693 -24.08 20.08 40.27
N ASP A 694 -24.83 20.16 41.36
CA ASP A 694 -25.01 21.41 42.09
C ASP A 694 -23.83 21.74 43.02
N ARG A 695 -23.75 22.99 43.48
CA ARG A 695 -22.62 23.45 44.31
C ARG A 695 -22.51 22.71 45.64
N ASN A 696 -23.62 22.25 46.22
CA ASN A 696 -23.61 21.56 47.50
C ASN A 696 -23.10 20.13 47.34
N GLU A 697 -23.53 19.44 46.27
CA GLU A 697 -23.01 18.13 45.85
C GLU A 697 -21.49 18.20 45.65
N ILE A 698 -21.01 19.18 44.86
CA ILE A 698 -19.57 19.36 44.59
C ILE A 698 -18.77 19.58 45.89
N ARG A 699 -19.25 20.47 46.77
CA ARG A 699 -18.60 20.73 48.07
C ARG A 699 -18.57 19.50 48.96
N ALA A 700 -19.65 18.72 48.99
CA ALA A 700 -19.70 17.49 49.78
C ALA A 700 -18.66 16.46 49.31
N TYR A 701 -18.50 16.29 47.99
CA TYR A 701 -17.48 15.39 47.44
C TYR A 701 -16.06 15.88 47.71
N LEU A 702 -15.76 17.16 47.48
CA LEU A 702 -14.42 17.72 47.74
C LEU A 702 -14.02 17.63 49.21
N LEU A 703 -14.96 17.87 50.11
CA LEU A 703 -14.73 17.73 51.55
C LEU A 703 -14.51 16.27 51.96
N ARG A 704 -15.26 15.32 51.36
CA ARG A 704 -15.06 13.89 51.58
C ARG A 704 -13.68 13.45 51.08
N TYR A 705 -13.29 13.86 49.88
CA TYR A 705 -11.97 13.54 49.32
C TYR A 705 -10.86 14.15 50.17
N PHE A 706 -11.02 15.39 50.64
CA PHE A 706 -10.04 16.01 51.53
C PHE A 706 -9.88 15.21 52.83
N LYS A 707 -10.97 14.79 53.48
CA LYS A 707 -10.92 13.91 54.67
C LYS A 707 -10.15 12.62 54.40
N GLU A 708 -10.37 11.99 53.24
CA GLU A 708 -9.68 10.75 52.87
C GLU A 708 -8.20 10.98 52.53
N VAL A 709 -7.85 12.10 51.89
CA VAL A 709 -6.47 12.53 51.66
C VAL A 709 -5.74 12.75 52.99
N LEU A 710 -6.39 13.38 53.98
CA LEU A 710 -5.81 13.56 55.32
C LEU A 710 -5.57 12.22 56.03
N VAL A 711 -6.43 11.20 55.82
CA VAL A 711 -6.24 9.86 56.42
C VAL A 711 -5.10 9.08 55.77
N ASN A 712 -4.84 9.29 54.48
CA ASN A 712 -3.81 8.54 53.72
C ASN A 712 -2.43 9.21 53.72
N ASN A 713 -2.27 10.37 54.37
CA ASN A 713 -1.01 11.12 54.41
C ASN A 713 -0.55 11.32 55.86
N GLU A 714 0.74 11.10 56.13
CA GLU A 714 1.37 11.29 57.45
C GLU A 714 2.12 12.64 57.57
N GLU A 715 2.02 13.49 56.56
CA GLU A 715 2.68 14.80 56.49
C GLU A 715 1.87 15.81 55.66
N VAL A 716 2.07 17.10 55.92
CA VAL A 716 1.51 18.19 55.09
C VAL A 716 2.34 18.32 53.82
N ASN A 717 2.04 17.48 52.84
CA ASN A 717 2.65 17.50 51.52
C ASN A 717 1.80 18.28 50.51
N TYR A 718 2.27 18.33 49.26
CA TYR A 718 1.58 19.03 48.18
C TYR A 718 0.16 18.52 47.94
N GLU A 719 -0.10 17.20 48.04
CA GLU A 719 -1.43 16.62 47.82
C GLU A 719 -2.43 17.14 48.87
N VAL A 720 -2.06 17.12 50.15
CA VAL A 720 -2.86 17.67 51.25
C VAL A 720 -3.20 19.14 50.99
N ILE A 721 -2.19 19.94 50.63
CA ILE A 721 -2.36 21.37 50.34
C ILE A 721 -3.28 21.57 49.14
N GLN A 722 -3.11 20.78 48.08
CA GLN A 722 -3.92 20.89 46.87
C GLN A 722 -5.40 20.60 47.13
N TYR A 723 -5.73 19.56 47.91
CA TYR A 723 -7.13 19.27 48.26
C TYR A 723 -7.72 20.29 49.24
N TYR A 724 -6.90 20.87 50.12
CA TYR A 724 -7.31 22.02 50.91
C TYR A 724 -7.70 23.21 50.01
N GLU A 725 -6.84 23.55 49.04
CA GLU A 725 -7.09 24.62 48.07
C GLU A 725 -8.33 24.35 47.19
N TYR A 726 -8.59 23.09 46.84
CA TYR A 726 -9.77 22.73 46.04
C TYR A 726 -11.10 23.08 46.72
N ASN A 727 -11.13 23.19 48.05
CA ASN A 727 -12.31 23.57 48.81
C ASN A 727 -12.59 25.08 48.82
N ARG A 728 -11.81 25.89 48.09
CA ARG A 728 -12.07 27.33 47.89
C ARG A 728 -13.19 27.58 46.89
N THR A 729 -14.00 28.60 47.16
CA THR A 729 -15.08 29.04 46.26
C THR A 729 -14.97 30.52 45.91
N ASN A 730 -15.39 30.89 44.70
CA ASN A 730 -15.52 32.28 44.28
C ASN A 730 -16.79 32.89 44.90
N GLU A 731 -16.62 33.92 45.73
CA GLU A 731 -17.70 34.78 46.23
C GLU A 731 -17.57 36.19 45.64
N THR A 732 -18.66 36.71 45.09
CA THR A 732 -18.70 38.11 44.64
C THR A 732 -18.96 39.00 45.85
N VAL A 733 -17.96 39.80 46.20
CA VAL A 733 -18.03 40.80 47.27
C VAL A 733 -18.05 42.18 46.63
N MET A 734 -18.93 43.05 47.09
CA MET A 734 -18.97 44.45 46.64
C MET A 734 -17.81 45.20 47.31
N ASP A 735 -16.86 45.68 46.51
CA ASP A 735 -15.80 46.58 46.96
C ASP A 735 -16.14 47.98 46.43
N GLY A 736 -16.89 48.75 47.23
CA GLY A 736 -17.58 49.96 46.75
C GLY A 736 -18.65 49.62 45.71
N ASP A 737 -18.60 50.29 44.55
CA ASP A 737 -19.54 50.06 43.42
C ASP A 737 -19.07 48.97 42.44
N LEU A 738 -17.91 48.37 42.66
CA LEU A 738 -17.35 47.35 41.78
C LEU A 738 -17.51 45.95 42.39
N PRO A 739 -18.13 44.99 41.67
CA PRO A 739 -18.13 43.61 42.12
C PRO A 739 -16.72 43.04 42.00
N THR A 740 -16.14 42.62 43.12
CA THR A 740 -14.85 41.93 43.18
C THR A 740 -15.06 40.47 43.54
N THR A 741 -14.38 39.56 42.87
CA THR A 741 -14.42 38.13 43.23
C THR A 741 -13.35 37.87 44.28
N LYS A 742 -13.75 37.44 45.46
CA LYS A 742 -12.86 36.96 46.52
C LYS A 742 -13.00 35.46 46.66
N LEU A 743 -11.88 34.76 46.82
CA LEU A 743 -11.88 33.34 47.16
C LEU A 743 -12.19 33.20 48.64
N ARG A 744 -13.15 32.33 48.99
CA ARG A 744 -13.49 32.00 50.37
C ARG A 744 -13.34 30.50 50.61
N MET A 745 -12.66 30.17 51.71
CA MET A 745 -12.45 28.81 52.16
C MET A 745 -13.71 28.23 52.82
N CYS A 746 -13.92 26.92 52.67
CA CYS A 746 -14.95 26.18 53.40
C CYS A 746 -14.56 26.10 54.90
N PRO A 747 -15.41 26.57 55.84
CA PRO A 747 -15.07 26.55 57.27
C PRO A 747 -14.74 25.16 57.82
N GLU A 748 -15.41 24.12 57.32
CA GLU A 748 -15.15 22.74 57.74
C GLU A 748 -13.78 22.25 57.24
N ALA A 749 -13.41 22.56 55.99
CA ALA A 749 -12.08 22.23 55.45
C ALA A 749 -10.97 22.99 56.20
N GLN A 750 -11.21 24.25 56.56
CA GLN A 750 -10.30 25.05 57.36
C GLN A 750 -10.06 24.43 58.75
N SER A 751 -11.13 24.01 59.44
CA SER A 751 -11.02 23.32 60.73
C SER A 751 -10.23 22.02 60.61
N LEU A 752 -10.53 21.20 59.60
CA LEU A 752 -9.82 19.93 59.39
C LEU A 752 -8.32 20.13 59.09
N MET A 753 -7.99 21.16 58.31
CA MET A 753 -6.61 21.52 58.02
C MET A 753 -5.87 21.99 59.27
N LEU A 754 -6.52 22.80 60.12
CA LEU A 754 -5.96 23.21 61.42
C LEU A 754 -5.67 22.00 62.32
N ASP A 755 -6.61 21.07 62.44
CA ASP A 755 -6.45 19.85 63.25
C ASP A 755 -5.29 18.99 62.71
N PHE A 756 -5.14 18.89 61.39
CA PHE A 756 -4.05 18.17 60.75
C PHE A 756 -2.69 18.87 60.93
N ILE A 757 -2.64 20.20 60.85
CA ILE A 757 -1.43 20.97 61.16
C ILE A 757 -1.01 20.77 62.63
N CYS A 758 -1.96 20.73 63.57
CA CYS A 758 -1.67 20.48 64.98
C CYS A 758 -0.99 19.12 65.21
N THR A 759 -1.34 18.11 64.40
CA THR A 759 -0.79 16.75 64.51
C THR A 759 0.50 16.55 63.71
N HIS A 760 0.69 17.31 62.62
CA HIS A 760 1.82 17.18 61.69
C HIS A 760 2.64 18.48 61.54
N LEU A 761 2.81 19.21 62.64
CA LEU A 761 3.32 20.59 62.65
C LEU A 761 4.66 20.78 61.95
N GLU A 762 5.62 19.88 62.15
CA GLU A 762 6.96 20.03 61.55
C GLU A 762 6.92 20.01 60.02
N SER A 763 6.13 19.11 59.43
CA SER A 763 5.91 19.08 57.98
C SER A 763 5.11 20.29 57.48
N ALA A 764 4.14 20.78 58.26
CA ALA A 764 3.38 21.98 57.96
C ALA A 764 4.28 23.23 57.88
N ILE A 765 5.22 23.37 58.82
CA ILE A 765 6.21 24.45 58.85
C ILE A 765 7.10 24.40 57.61
N ILE A 766 7.60 23.22 57.24
CA ILE A 766 8.43 23.06 56.03
C ILE A 766 7.65 23.51 54.78
N SER A 767 6.42 23.03 54.62
CA SER A 767 5.59 23.35 53.44
C SER A 767 5.01 24.77 53.45
N ALA A 768 4.99 25.44 54.60
CA ALA A 768 4.59 26.84 54.73
C ALA A 768 5.65 27.81 54.21
N ILE A 769 6.91 27.38 54.08
CA ILE A 769 8.01 28.21 53.62
C ILE A 769 8.26 27.96 52.14
N SER A 770 8.17 29.01 51.32
CA SER A 770 8.33 28.91 49.86
C SER A 770 9.47 29.81 49.35
N PHE A 771 10.15 29.35 48.31
CA PHE A 771 11.31 30.03 47.72
C PHE A 771 10.91 30.84 46.47
N ASN A 772 11.36 32.08 46.39
CA ASN A 772 11.08 32.97 45.27
C ASN A 772 12.24 32.98 44.26
N HIS A 773 12.08 32.26 43.14
CA HIS A 773 13.08 32.21 42.06
C HIS A 773 13.18 33.48 41.21
N LYS A 774 12.21 34.39 41.29
CA LYS A 774 12.14 35.57 40.41
C LYS A 774 12.90 36.77 40.97
N ASN A 775 12.92 36.93 42.30
CA ASN A 775 13.53 38.07 42.97
C ASN A 775 14.46 37.64 44.12
N GLU A 776 15.77 37.88 43.92
CA GLU A 776 16.78 37.97 44.99
C GLU A 776 16.97 36.72 45.89
N ASP A 777 16.65 35.51 45.40
CA ASP A 777 16.80 34.25 46.17
C ASP A 777 16.19 34.35 47.59
N SER A 778 14.97 34.88 47.65
CA SER A 778 14.26 35.22 48.89
C SER A 778 13.21 34.18 49.28
N TRP A 779 12.83 34.14 50.56
CA TRP A 779 11.80 33.25 51.10
C TRP A 779 10.55 34.03 51.49
N TYR A 780 9.40 33.37 51.40
CA TYR A 780 8.09 33.92 51.80
C TYR A 780 7.23 32.85 52.47
N LEU A 781 6.21 33.30 53.21
CA LEU A 781 5.18 32.44 53.78
C LEU A 781 4.15 32.12 52.70
N ALA A 782 3.90 30.84 52.46
CA ALA A 782 2.95 30.37 51.46
C ALA A 782 1.52 30.84 51.79
N ASP A 783 0.82 31.33 50.77
CA ASP A 783 -0.54 31.88 50.94
C ASP A 783 -1.50 30.87 51.56
N TRP A 784 -1.40 29.59 51.14
CA TRP A 784 -2.24 28.52 51.67
C TRP A 784 -2.16 28.41 53.20
N PHE A 785 -0.97 28.56 53.78
CA PHE A 785 -0.74 28.42 55.23
C PHE A 785 -1.29 29.62 55.98
N ALA A 786 -1.08 30.83 55.46
CA ALA A 786 -1.66 32.04 56.04
C ALA A 786 -3.20 31.98 56.00
N ASP A 787 -3.78 31.49 54.90
CA ASP A 787 -5.22 31.40 54.69
C ASP A 787 -5.92 30.36 55.60
N VAL A 788 -5.17 29.45 56.22
CA VAL A 788 -5.71 28.58 57.27
C VAL A 788 -6.14 29.39 58.50
N PHE A 789 -5.46 30.51 58.78
CA PHE A 789 -5.72 31.37 59.93
C PHE A 789 -6.52 32.60 59.48
N GLU A 790 -7.63 32.93 60.15
CA GLU A 790 -8.51 34.04 59.69
C GLU A 790 -7.84 35.42 59.80
N SER A 791 -6.76 35.52 60.58
CA SER A 791 -5.97 36.73 60.70
C SER A 791 -4.52 36.42 61.07
N TRP A 792 -3.62 37.39 60.80
CA TRP A 792 -2.22 37.32 61.22
C TRP A 792 -2.08 37.12 62.74
N ASN A 793 -2.96 37.75 63.53
CA ASN A 793 -2.93 37.59 64.99
C ASN A 793 -3.26 36.15 65.41
N GLN A 794 -4.24 35.51 64.77
CA GLN A 794 -4.56 34.10 65.05
C GLN A 794 -3.40 33.16 64.69
N LEU A 795 -2.66 33.44 63.62
CA LEU A 795 -1.46 32.67 63.28
C LEU A 795 -0.37 32.81 64.34
N ILE A 796 -0.11 34.03 64.81
CA ILE A 796 0.87 34.28 65.88
C ILE A 796 0.43 33.63 67.19
N ASP A 797 -0.84 33.80 67.58
CA ASP A 797 -1.41 33.18 68.78
C ASP A 797 -1.32 31.66 68.71
N PHE A 798 -1.58 31.05 67.55
CA PHE A 798 -1.41 29.61 67.35
C PHE A 798 0.05 29.20 67.61
N VAL A 799 1.00 29.82 66.91
CA VAL A 799 2.43 29.52 66.99
C VAL A 799 2.99 29.75 68.40
N ASP A 800 2.44 30.72 69.14
CA ASP A 800 2.85 31.01 70.52
C ASP A 800 2.33 30.02 71.55
N ASN A 801 1.21 29.36 71.29
CA ASN A 801 0.60 28.37 72.16
C ASN A 801 1.04 26.91 71.87
N VAL A 802 1.83 26.68 70.81
CA VAL A 802 2.40 25.35 70.53
C VAL A 802 3.45 24.98 71.60
N PRO A 803 3.45 23.73 72.13
CA PRO A 803 4.48 23.26 73.05
C PRO A 803 5.90 23.40 72.50
N PRO A 804 6.90 23.75 73.32
CA PRO A 804 8.28 24.02 72.88
C PRO A 804 9.08 22.77 72.43
N GLU A 805 8.43 21.62 72.35
CA GLU A 805 9.00 20.30 72.08
C GLU A 805 9.37 20.10 70.59
N HIS A 806 8.86 20.97 69.71
CA HIS A 806 9.07 20.89 68.27
C HIS A 806 10.37 21.58 67.83
N SER A 807 11.20 20.84 67.07
CA SER A 807 12.57 21.25 66.73
C SER A 807 12.66 22.48 65.81
N TYR A 808 11.64 22.70 64.97
CA TYR A 808 11.56 23.79 63.98
C TYR A 808 10.93 25.08 64.52
N LEU A 809 10.19 25.00 65.63
CA LEU A 809 9.36 26.09 66.13
C LEU A 809 10.15 27.36 66.51
N PRO A 810 11.33 27.30 67.17
CA PRO A 810 12.10 28.49 67.51
C PRO A 810 12.56 29.28 66.27
N GLU A 811 13.05 28.59 65.24
CA GLU A 811 13.52 29.22 64.00
C GLU A 811 12.33 29.77 63.18
N PHE A 812 11.21 29.05 63.16
CA PHE A 812 9.99 29.50 62.48
C PHE A 812 9.40 30.77 63.10
N LYS A 813 9.41 30.89 64.43
CA LYS A 813 8.98 32.13 65.13
C LYS A 813 9.79 33.35 64.70
N VAL A 814 11.11 33.21 64.59
CA VAL A 814 11.99 34.29 64.11
C VAL A 814 11.66 34.67 62.67
N PHE A 815 11.43 33.68 61.82
CA PHE A 815 11.02 33.91 60.43
C PHE A 815 9.69 34.69 60.35
N LEU A 816 8.67 34.29 61.12
CA LEU A 816 7.36 34.97 61.13
C LEU A 816 7.44 36.39 61.68
N GLN A 817 8.22 36.64 62.73
CA GLN A 817 8.43 37.99 63.28
C GLN A 817 9.04 38.93 62.22
N LEU A 818 10.05 38.45 61.49
CA LEU A 818 10.64 39.21 60.40
C LEU A 818 9.64 39.43 59.26
N TYR A 819 8.92 38.38 58.84
CA TYR A 819 7.90 38.46 57.79
C TYR A 819 6.81 39.50 58.10
N GLY A 820 6.31 39.52 59.34
CA GLY A 820 5.29 40.49 59.76
C GLY A 820 5.78 41.94 59.86
N SER A 821 7.09 42.15 59.97
CA SER A 821 7.70 43.49 60.09
C SER A 821 8.14 44.11 58.76
N MET A 822 8.21 43.31 57.68
CA MET A 822 8.72 43.74 56.38
C MET A 822 7.62 44.33 55.50
N GLU A 823 7.94 45.42 54.80
CA GLU A 823 7.06 46.00 53.79
C GLU A 823 6.92 45.09 52.55
N LYS A 824 7.99 44.36 52.20
CA LYS A 824 8.00 43.32 51.18
C LYS A 824 7.86 41.96 51.85
N LYS A 825 6.81 41.22 51.51
CA LYS A 825 6.51 39.86 52.01
C LYS A 825 7.39 38.76 51.38
N TYR A 826 8.67 39.06 51.16
CA TYR A 826 9.70 38.12 50.73
C TYR A 826 11.07 38.70 51.08
N PHE A 827 11.94 37.91 51.70
CA PHE A 827 13.26 38.37 52.15
C PHE A 827 14.28 37.23 52.25
N PRO A 828 15.59 37.51 52.17
CA PRO A 828 16.61 36.49 52.39
C PRO A 828 16.61 36.04 53.85
N PHE A 829 16.58 34.72 54.07
CA PHE A 829 16.64 34.10 55.39
C PHE A 829 17.46 32.80 55.30
N GLU A 830 18.33 32.58 56.28
CA GLU A 830 19.18 31.38 56.36
C GLU A 830 18.57 30.39 57.36
N PHE A 831 17.88 29.37 56.85
CA PHE A 831 17.36 28.28 57.68
C PHE A 831 18.48 27.29 58.05
N ARG A 832 18.62 27.00 59.34
CA ARG A 832 19.65 26.12 59.93
C ARG A 832 19.06 24.84 60.50
N THR A 833 17.82 24.90 60.96
CA THR A 833 17.10 23.77 61.59
C THR A 833 15.98 23.25 60.70
N ILE A 834 15.26 24.13 60.00
CA ILE A 834 14.17 23.74 59.09
C ILE A 834 14.76 23.30 57.74
N PRO A 835 14.52 22.06 57.28
CA PRO A 835 15.08 21.54 56.04
C PRO A 835 14.32 22.01 54.81
N VAL A 836 14.35 23.31 54.52
CA VAL A 836 13.68 23.88 53.34
C VAL A 836 14.49 23.65 52.06
N ASN A 837 13.83 23.23 50.99
CA ASN A 837 14.45 23.00 49.68
C ASN A 837 14.31 24.25 48.80
N ARG A 838 15.36 24.64 48.09
CA ARG A 838 15.31 25.75 47.12
C ARG A 838 14.52 25.41 45.86
N GLY A 839 14.15 24.14 45.66
CA GLY A 839 13.48 23.66 44.46
C GLY A 839 14.41 23.65 43.24
N SER A 840 14.26 22.67 42.34
CA SER A 840 14.93 22.69 41.04
C SER A 840 14.18 23.63 40.09
N ARG A 841 14.90 24.44 39.30
CA ARG A 841 14.38 25.33 38.24
C ARG A 841 13.57 24.65 37.12
N THR A 842 13.29 23.35 37.22
CA THR A 842 12.63 22.54 36.20
C THR A 842 11.27 22.07 36.72
N GLY A 843 10.23 22.77 36.30
CA GLY A 843 8.83 22.37 36.33
C GLY A 843 8.16 22.98 35.11
#